data_AF-A0A9D7EUB6-F1
#
_entry.id   AF-A0A9D7EUB6-F1
#
_cell.length_a   1.000
_cell.length_b   1.000
_cell.length_c   1.000
_cell.angle_alpha   90.00
_cell.angle_beta   90.00
_cell.angle_gamma   90.00
#
_symmetry.space_group_name_H-M   'P 1'
#
loop_
_entity.id
_entity.type
_entity.pdbx_description
1 polymer ?
#
loop_
_entity_poly.entity_id
_entity_poly.type
_entity_poly.pdbx_seq_one_letter_code
_entity_poly.pdbx_strand_id
1 'polypeptide(L)'
;MKEYKNATGWKKYSPSYGGFAVDMPHEPFVGNDGSWIYDAEDKKSGNHFRVIKTSIHNYRFAEEDTFDLSLMDESFMASEFIDTQLSRKQTTFNGYPALDAKYRDKRGNIFLARFLIQGPHYYTLVAHGKKETPELNSFLNSFEIKPFVYKEPKLQNDTALYFSVTTPVFPVQDKIKIDIPEYSYYGLDEDDEELSEDDLLEGGAYRNKIISNDSTGEKILVTFYRSPRYYYSKDSSMLENDNDMGFGTDSTWIVREKKRNELPNGVKVWETVVSDTGSSRSFWAKVFYKDGIGFTLMSQSDTLSKPSSFIKNFYESFTPVDSLKGVNPFEKKTTVFFKDFFSSDSVEHKRAVSHIAEINVDSSDMPQLTKAIASLNWSEKKYLDTKKALISKLDKIPTKESAAYLKNLYYALDDTIQLQYPVLETLLQQKTTVAFTTFRDIINNEPPVLDFAGNSFSDYGAYELLRMYKSDFSFDNGSFLDELSDTLQLTKVILPDLLPLLNLEDYKSSIMKMLGRMVDSGLVKPIDYESYYSKLLIEAKQELRKQSIAEKKRSIAKAEESKLDNKPVSYLGTDTDKDKGNADLSLYATLLLPFWETKPAVQPLLEQMLKSNDKQLKFNTMLLLMDNKKPYPDTLMKYFAGMEEYRYELYATLKAKRQLAKFPAQYNNHLDLGKSELMEKVTYNKPDSVIYLDRLQATYQGKNGFIYFYQYKLKKDDVNWKLATVGLVPENPQEFEFEAAEGRKPLLSASFASFNSNKYDFTSFTDTKIKADEPLNAQLKLELKKMLYSRRNSAKQFYGKDNEDDYED
;
A
#
# COMPACT_ATOMS: atom_id res chain seq x y z
N MET A 1 16.37 -15.71 47.62
CA MET A 1 17.76 -15.59 47.10
C MET A 1 18.64 -16.58 47.85
N LYS A 2 19.28 -17.52 47.15
CA LYS A 2 20.35 -18.34 47.75
C LYS A 2 21.65 -17.52 47.68
N GLU A 3 22.26 -17.24 48.83
CA GLU A 3 23.60 -16.65 48.89
C GLU A 3 24.61 -17.64 48.32
N TYR A 4 25.19 -17.32 47.16
CA TYR A 4 26.37 -18.01 46.66
C TYR A 4 27.61 -17.49 47.38
N LYS A 5 28.45 -18.42 47.84
CA LYS A 5 29.74 -18.14 48.49
C LYS A 5 30.61 -17.28 47.57
N ASN A 6 31.20 -16.22 48.13
CA ASN A 6 32.17 -15.33 47.51
C ASN A 6 33.29 -16.12 46.79
N ALA A 7 33.17 -16.31 45.48
CA ALA A 7 34.28 -16.75 44.64
C ALA A 7 35.18 -15.54 44.39
N THR A 8 36.39 -15.54 44.93
CA THR A 8 37.37 -14.49 44.77
C THR A 8 38.06 -14.58 43.40
N GLY A 9 37.71 -13.69 42.47
CA GLY A 9 38.45 -13.44 41.22
C GLY A 9 37.53 -13.20 40.03
N TRP A 10 37.90 -12.23 39.17
CA TRP A 10 37.27 -12.04 37.86
C TRP A 10 37.41 -13.33 37.03
N LYS A 11 36.36 -13.71 36.32
CA LYS A 11 36.33 -14.93 35.49
C LYS A 11 35.74 -14.60 34.13
N LYS A 12 36.25 -15.27 33.11
CA LYS A 12 35.67 -15.23 31.77
C LYS A 12 34.41 -16.09 31.74
N TYR A 13 33.25 -15.44 31.73
CA TYR A 13 31.94 -16.08 31.65
C TYR A 13 31.55 -16.30 30.19
N SER A 14 30.83 -17.38 29.91
CA SER A 14 30.16 -17.63 28.63
C SER A 14 28.88 -18.43 28.90
N PRO A 15 27.74 -18.12 28.25
CA PRO A 15 26.55 -18.95 28.36
C PRO A 15 26.83 -20.39 27.92
N SER A 16 26.13 -21.37 28.51
CA SER A 16 26.32 -22.79 28.19
C SER A 16 26.04 -23.14 26.72
N TYR A 17 25.28 -22.29 26.02
CA TYR A 17 24.94 -22.39 24.60
C TYR A 17 25.83 -21.50 23.71
N GLY A 18 26.89 -20.90 24.24
CA GLY A 18 27.80 -20.01 23.50
C GLY A 18 27.21 -18.61 23.21
N GLY A 19 27.56 -18.05 22.07
CA GLY A 19 27.13 -16.70 21.64
C GLY A 19 28.13 -15.60 22.01
N PHE A 20 28.54 -15.52 23.27
CA PHE A 20 29.57 -14.58 23.70
C PHE A 20 30.40 -15.09 24.89
N ALA A 21 31.51 -14.42 25.16
CA ALA A 21 32.22 -14.50 26.44
C ALA A 21 32.65 -13.11 26.90
N VAL A 22 32.73 -12.89 28.21
CA VAL A 22 33.08 -11.60 28.83
C VAL A 22 33.63 -11.82 30.24
N ASP A 23 34.57 -11.00 30.67
CA ASP A 23 35.12 -11.07 32.03
C ASP A 23 34.13 -10.43 33.02
N MET A 24 33.72 -11.18 34.04
CA MET A 24 32.76 -10.78 35.07
C MET A 24 33.35 -11.00 36.48
N PRO A 25 32.92 -10.23 37.50
CA PRO A 25 33.40 -10.41 38.87
C PRO A 25 32.96 -11.74 39.51
N HIS A 26 31.85 -12.31 39.02
CA HIS A 26 31.33 -13.63 39.40
C HIS A 26 30.42 -14.16 38.27
N GLU A 27 29.84 -15.34 38.46
CA GLU A 27 28.84 -15.88 37.53
C GLU A 27 27.58 -15.00 37.54
N PRO A 28 27.11 -14.50 36.39
CA PRO A 28 26.06 -13.50 36.35
C PRO A 28 24.68 -14.07 36.72
N PHE A 29 23.82 -13.21 37.23
CA PHE A 29 22.38 -13.46 37.31
C PHE A 29 21.79 -13.37 35.90
N VAL A 30 21.09 -14.43 35.49
CA VAL A 30 20.52 -14.51 34.14
C VAL A 30 19.01 -14.32 34.19
N GLY A 31 18.51 -13.33 33.44
CA GLY A 31 17.09 -13.06 33.23
C GLY A 31 16.71 -13.14 31.74
N ASN A 32 15.42 -13.32 31.47
CA ASN A 32 14.86 -13.23 30.12
C ASN A 32 13.47 -12.58 30.17
N ASP A 33 13.33 -11.40 29.57
CA ASP A 33 12.09 -10.62 29.44
C ASP A 33 11.68 -10.40 27.98
N GLY A 34 12.19 -11.24 27.07
CA GLY A 34 12.25 -10.99 25.63
C GLY A 34 13.67 -10.65 25.17
N SER A 35 14.52 -10.18 26.07
CA SER A 35 15.98 -10.10 25.89
C SER A 35 16.69 -10.92 26.96
N TRP A 36 17.83 -11.54 26.61
CA TRP A 36 18.66 -12.20 27.60
C TRP A 36 19.51 -11.17 28.36
N ILE A 37 19.39 -11.15 29.68
CA ILE A 37 20.09 -10.20 30.55
C ILE A 37 21.04 -10.96 31.46
N TYR A 38 22.29 -10.52 31.54
CA TYR A 38 23.35 -11.11 32.36
C TYR A 38 23.94 -10.05 33.28
N ASP A 39 23.63 -10.13 34.57
CA ASP A 39 24.00 -9.12 35.56
C ASP A 39 25.03 -9.62 36.56
N ALA A 40 26.04 -8.80 36.83
CA ALA A 40 27.00 -9.05 37.89
C ALA A 40 27.30 -7.76 38.67
N GLU A 41 27.47 -7.90 39.98
CA GLU A 41 27.84 -6.79 40.87
C GLU A 41 29.16 -7.13 41.57
N ASP A 42 30.15 -6.26 41.44
CA ASP A 42 31.32 -6.33 42.30
C ASP A 42 31.03 -5.63 43.63
N LYS A 43 30.64 -6.43 44.64
CA LYS A 43 30.33 -5.95 46.00
C LYS A 43 31.46 -5.15 46.65
N LYS A 44 32.72 -5.31 46.22
CA LYS A 44 33.85 -4.54 46.79
C LYS A 44 33.89 -3.11 46.29
N SER A 45 33.69 -2.91 44.98
CA SER A 45 33.72 -1.59 44.35
C SER A 45 32.34 -0.92 44.29
N GLY A 46 31.27 -1.70 44.34
CA GLY A 46 29.90 -1.25 44.05
C GLY A 46 29.66 -1.02 42.54
N ASN A 47 30.52 -1.59 41.69
CA ASN A 47 30.36 -1.50 40.24
C ASN A 47 29.40 -2.61 39.75
N HIS A 48 28.58 -2.26 38.75
CA HIS A 48 27.62 -3.18 38.13
C HIS A 48 27.97 -3.38 36.66
N PHE A 49 27.82 -4.62 36.19
CA PHE A 49 28.12 -5.04 34.83
C PHE A 49 26.93 -5.79 34.27
N ARG A 50 26.53 -5.45 33.05
CA ARG A 50 25.38 -6.04 32.37
C ARG A 50 25.69 -6.34 30.92
N VAL A 51 25.25 -7.50 30.44
CA VAL A 51 25.10 -7.79 29.01
C VAL A 51 23.63 -7.99 28.72
N ILE A 52 23.08 -7.28 27.75
CA ILE A 52 21.75 -7.53 27.18
C ILE A 52 21.94 -8.08 25.77
N LYS A 53 21.30 -9.19 25.44
CA LYS A 53 21.24 -9.75 24.09
C LYS A 53 19.79 -9.83 23.62
N THR A 54 19.46 -9.05 22.61
CA THR A 54 18.15 -9.03 21.94
C THR A 54 18.32 -9.60 20.53
N SER A 55 17.41 -10.46 20.06
CA SER A 55 17.50 -11.04 18.72
C SER A 55 16.35 -10.55 17.85
N ILE A 56 16.67 -9.71 16.86
CA ILE A 56 15.74 -9.01 15.98
C ILE A 56 15.91 -9.54 14.56
N HIS A 57 14.87 -10.21 14.06
CA HIS A 57 14.84 -10.78 12.71
C HIS A 57 13.92 -9.96 11.81
N ASN A 58 14.39 -9.63 10.62
CA ASN A 58 13.60 -8.98 9.59
C ASN A 58 13.95 -9.55 8.22
N TYR A 59 13.02 -10.25 7.59
CA TYR A 59 13.23 -10.91 6.30
C TYR A 59 12.89 -10.02 5.09
N ARG A 60 12.51 -8.76 5.30
CA ARG A 60 12.07 -7.84 4.22
C ARG A 60 13.07 -6.71 3.95
N PHE A 61 13.86 -6.30 4.94
CA PHE A 61 14.85 -5.24 4.78
C PHE A 61 16.07 -5.43 5.70
N ALA A 62 17.18 -4.82 5.33
CA ALA A 62 18.33 -4.60 6.20
C ALA A 62 18.54 -3.10 6.38
N GLU A 63 18.41 -2.61 7.62
CA GLU A 63 18.69 -1.23 7.94
C GLU A 63 20.21 -0.99 8.09
N GLU A 64 20.63 0.26 7.85
CA GLU A 64 22.01 0.68 8.05
C GLU A 64 22.46 0.45 9.51
N ASP A 65 23.60 -0.22 9.71
CA ASP A 65 24.07 -0.54 11.07
C ASP A 65 24.25 0.73 11.91
N THR A 66 24.75 1.81 11.30
CA THR A 66 24.99 3.08 11.98
C THR A 66 23.70 3.69 12.52
N PHE A 67 22.58 3.51 11.82
CA PHE A 67 21.28 3.98 12.25
C PHE A 67 20.71 3.10 13.36
N ASP A 68 20.72 1.79 13.19
CA ASP A 68 20.23 0.85 14.21
C ASP A 68 21.01 0.98 15.53
N LEU A 69 22.34 1.14 15.48
CA LEU A 69 23.17 1.46 16.65
C LEU A 69 22.78 2.79 17.29
N SER A 70 22.45 3.80 16.47
CA SER A 70 21.99 5.10 16.97
C SER A 70 20.62 4.99 17.66
N LEU A 71 19.75 4.12 17.18
CA LEU A 71 18.45 3.85 17.79
C LEU A 71 18.60 3.12 19.14
N MET A 72 19.57 2.19 19.26
CA MET A 72 19.92 1.56 20.54
C MET A 72 20.42 2.57 21.57
N ASP A 73 21.34 3.45 21.17
CA ASP A 73 21.85 4.57 21.98
C ASP A 73 20.71 5.47 22.47
N GLU A 74 19.81 5.84 21.56
CA GLU A 74 18.66 6.68 21.88
C GLU A 74 17.68 6.02 22.83
N SER A 75 17.34 4.75 22.60
CA SER A 75 16.50 3.99 23.51
C SER A 75 17.11 3.90 24.91
N PHE A 76 18.43 3.74 25.02
CA PHE A 76 19.11 3.72 26.32
C PHE A 76 19.10 5.10 26.98
N MET A 77 19.40 6.16 26.23
CA MET A 77 19.39 7.55 26.70
C MET A 77 18.01 8.00 27.17
N ALA A 78 16.94 7.47 26.59
CA ALA A 78 15.55 7.76 27.00
C ALA A 78 15.18 7.18 28.38
N SER A 79 16.03 6.36 28.99
CA SER A 79 15.77 5.79 30.32
C SER A 79 15.71 6.88 31.40
N GLU A 80 14.72 6.80 32.30
CA GLU A 80 14.46 7.83 33.31
C GLU A 80 15.63 8.13 34.27
N PHE A 81 16.58 7.20 34.42
CA PHE A 81 17.72 7.37 35.31
C PHE A 81 18.89 8.15 34.66
N ILE A 82 18.92 8.28 33.33
CA ILE A 82 19.95 9.03 32.61
C ILE A 82 19.67 10.53 32.73
N ASP A 83 20.73 11.30 32.96
CA ASP A 83 20.70 12.78 32.99
C ASP A 83 21.33 13.35 31.73
N THR A 84 22.57 12.94 31.39
CA THR A 84 23.28 13.51 30.23
C THR A 84 24.18 12.48 29.53
N GLN A 85 24.23 12.53 28.20
CA GLN A 85 25.26 11.85 27.41
C GLN A 85 26.56 12.69 27.44
N LEU A 86 27.65 12.06 27.87
CA LEU A 86 28.98 12.69 28.02
C LEU A 86 29.86 12.46 26.79
N SER A 87 29.75 11.32 26.12
CA SER A 87 30.46 11.03 24.88
C SER A 87 29.73 9.99 24.05
N ARG A 88 29.95 10.04 22.74
CA ARG A 88 29.37 9.13 21.76
C ARG A 88 30.34 8.91 20.60
N LYS A 89 30.59 7.66 20.22
CA LYS A 89 31.52 7.31 19.14
C LYS A 89 31.07 6.07 18.38
N GLN A 90 30.77 6.24 17.10
CA GLN A 90 30.63 5.11 16.16
C GLN A 90 31.99 4.45 15.94
N THR A 91 32.03 3.12 15.98
CA THR A 91 33.27 2.34 15.88
C THR A 91 33.02 0.93 15.35
N THR A 92 34.07 0.12 15.36
CA THR A 92 33.97 -1.33 15.17
C THR A 92 34.68 -2.01 16.33
N PHE A 93 34.20 -3.18 16.73
CA PHE A 93 34.80 -3.96 17.78
C PHE A 93 34.96 -5.40 17.33
N ASN A 94 36.22 -5.84 17.19
CA ASN A 94 36.57 -7.15 16.62
C ASN A 94 35.92 -7.42 15.24
N GLY A 95 35.78 -6.36 14.42
CA GLY A 95 35.15 -6.40 13.10
C GLY A 95 33.66 -6.09 13.09
N TYR A 96 32.95 -6.23 14.21
CA TYR A 96 31.51 -5.96 14.27
C TYR A 96 31.20 -4.47 14.40
N PRO A 97 30.13 -3.96 13.77
CA PRO A 97 29.65 -2.60 13.98
C PRO A 97 29.32 -2.35 15.46
N ALA A 98 29.81 -1.23 15.99
CA ALA A 98 29.59 -0.87 17.38
C ALA A 98 29.46 0.63 17.60
N LEU A 99 28.81 1.00 18.71
CA LEU A 99 28.72 2.38 19.20
C LEU A 99 29.10 2.39 20.67
N ASP A 100 30.13 3.16 21.01
CA ASP A 100 30.54 3.40 22.39
C ASP A 100 29.95 4.73 22.89
N ALA A 101 29.31 4.69 24.05
CA ALA A 101 28.71 5.85 24.67
C ALA A 101 29.01 5.92 26.17
N LYS A 102 29.03 7.13 26.70
CA LYS A 102 29.20 7.40 28.12
C LYS A 102 28.08 8.31 28.59
N TYR A 103 27.49 8.00 29.73
CA TYR A 103 26.41 8.79 30.31
C TYR A 103 26.69 9.09 31.78
N ARG A 104 26.04 10.15 32.26
CA ARG A 104 25.88 10.47 33.66
C ARG A 104 24.44 10.22 34.06
N ASP A 105 24.23 9.57 35.19
CA ASP A 105 22.89 9.41 35.77
C ASP A 105 22.50 10.62 36.65
N LYS A 106 21.23 10.68 37.05
CA LYS A 106 20.71 11.75 37.92
C LYS A 106 21.36 11.82 39.31
N ARG A 107 22.16 10.83 39.69
CA ARG A 107 22.91 10.76 40.96
C ARG A 107 24.40 11.09 40.78
N GLY A 108 24.84 11.40 39.57
CA GLY A 108 26.23 11.71 39.22
C GLY A 108 27.12 10.50 38.93
N ASN A 109 26.58 9.27 38.95
CA ASN A 109 27.33 8.06 38.59
C ASN A 109 27.54 7.98 37.07
N ILE A 110 28.46 7.12 36.66
CA ILE A 110 28.88 6.94 35.26
C ILE A 110 28.38 5.60 34.73
N PHE A 111 27.81 5.65 33.53
CA PHE A 111 27.54 4.50 32.68
C PHE A 111 28.49 4.52 31.48
N LEU A 112 29.20 3.42 31.24
CA LEU A 112 29.84 3.13 29.97
C LEU A 112 28.97 2.10 29.24
N ALA A 113 28.57 2.39 28.01
CA ALA A 113 27.79 1.50 27.19
C ALA A 113 28.50 1.20 25.87
N ARG A 114 28.44 -0.05 25.44
CA ARG A 114 28.78 -0.47 24.06
C ARG A 114 27.59 -1.18 23.46
N PHE A 115 27.07 -0.63 22.38
CA PHE A 115 26.06 -1.26 21.53
C PHE A 115 26.79 -1.95 20.37
N LEU A 116 26.42 -3.18 20.04
CA LEU A 116 27.09 -3.99 19.02
C LEU A 116 26.07 -4.83 18.25
N ILE A 117 26.22 -4.88 16.92
CA ILE A 117 25.36 -5.66 16.03
C ILE A 117 26.15 -6.86 15.48
N GLN A 118 25.58 -8.05 15.62
CA GLN A 118 26.00 -9.29 14.98
C GLN A 118 24.78 -9.89 14.27
N GLY A 119 24.50 -9.42 13.06
CA GLY A 119 23.41 -9.95 12.23
C GLY A 119 22.04 -9.69 12.87
N PRO A 120 21.29 -10.72 13.28
CA PRO A 120 20.07 -10.52 14.06
C PRO A 120 20.32 -10.27 15.55
N HIS A 121 21.54 -10.44 16.07
CA HIS A 121 21.84 -10.32 17.51
C HIS A 121 22.37 -8.94 17.88
N TYR A 122 21.66 -8.27 18.78
CA TYR A 122 21.90 -6.92 19.26
C TYR A 122 22.41 -7.04 20.69
N TYR A 123 23.64 -6.59 20.93
CA TYR A 123 24.27 -6.63 22.24
C TYR A 123 24.36 -5.22 22.82
N THR A 124 23.94 -5.08 24.07
CA THR A 124 24.15 -3.87 24.88
C THR A 124 24.98 -4.25 26.11
N LEU A 125 26.24 -3.82 26.13
CA LEU A 125 27.14 -3.99 27.25
C LEU A 125 27.08 -2.73 28.10
N VAL A 126 26.85 -2.85 29.41
CA VAL A 126 26.73 -1.72 30.32
C VAL A 126 27.62 -1.93 31.53
N ALA A 127 28.50 -0.98 31.82
CA ALA A 127 29.29 -0.92 33.03
C ALA A 127 28.93 0.36 33.80
N HIS A 128 28.54 0.21 35.06
CA HIS A 128 28.06 1.30 35.90
C HIS A 128 28.87 1.40 37.19
N GLY A 129 29.25 2.61 37.58
CA GLY A 129 29.95 2.87 38.84
C GLY A 129 29.96 4.36 39.20
N LYS A 130 30.35 4.67 40.45
CA LYS A 130 30.39 6.07 40.95
C LYS A 130 31.30 6.99 40.14
N LYS A 131 32.33 6.43 39.51
CA LYS A 131 33.27 7.11 38.61
C LYS A 131 33.77 6.11 37.58
N GLU A 132 34.36 6.62 36.51
CA GLU A 132 35.04 5.76 35.55
C GLU A 132 36.30 5.14 36.17
N THR A 133 36.43 3.82 36.07
CA THR A 133 37.60 3.06 36.54
C THR A 133 38.12 2.13 35.45
N PRO A 134 39.37 1.66 35.53
CA PRO A 134 39.92 0.70 34.57
C PRO A 134 39.07 -0.57 34.42
N GLU A 135 38.46 -1.04 35.51
CA GLU A 135 37.63 -2.25 35.53
C GLU A 135 36.37 -2.12 34.66
N LEU A 136 35.75 -0.94 34.62
CA LEU A 136 34.60 -0.69 33.74
C LEU A 136 34.97 -0.82 32.26
N ASN A 137 36.15 -0.30 31.88
CA ASN A 137 36.68 -0.41 30.53
C ASN A 137 37.16 -1.83 30.21
N SER A 138 37.79 -2.52 31.16
CA SER A 138 38.21 -3.91 31.02
C SER A 138 37.03 -4.84 30.73
N PHE A 139 35.89 -4.64 31.39
CA PHE A 139 34.66 -5.38 31.08
C PHE A 139 34.26 -5.23 29.60
N LEU A 140 34.10 -4.00 29.11
CA LEU A 140 33.70 -3.75 27.72
C LEU A 140 34.69 -4.34 26.70
N ASN A 141 35.99 -4.26 27.00
CA ASN A 141 37.05 -4.71 26.10
C ASN A 141 37.30 -6.23 26.19
N SER A 142 36.82 -6.90 27.22
CA SER A 142 36.91 -8.37 27.36
C SER A 142 35.87 -9.13 26.55
N PHE A 143 34.84 -8.43 26.03
CA PHE A 143 33.75 -9.04 25.28
C PHE A 143 34.27 -9.69 23.99
N GLU A 144 33.82 -10.91 23.71
CA GLU A 144 34.10 -11.60 22.46
C GLU A 144 32.88 -12.41 22.03
N ILE A 145 32.61 -12.42 20.73
CA ILE A 145 31.59 -13.30 20.15
C ILE A 145 32.13 -14.73 20.10
N LYS A 146 31.28 -15.69 20.47
CA LYS A 146 31.58 -17.12 20.44
C LYS A 146 30.56 -17.87 19.57
N PRO A 147 30.97 -18.94 18.87
CA PRO A 147 30.03 -19.82 18.20
C PRO A 147 28.96 -20.35 19.15
N PHE A 148 27.74 -20.53 18.65
CA PHE A 148 26.69 -21.22 19.41
C PHE A 148 26.99 -22.71 19.54
N VAL A 149 26.55 -23.29 20.66
CA VAL A 149 26.72 -24.70 20.99
C VAL A 149 25.35 -25.38 21.00
N TYR A 150 25.19 -26.37 20.14
CA TYR A 150 23.98 -27.17 20.02
C TYR A 150 24.24 -28.63 20.38
N LYS A 151 23.16 -29.35 20.70
CA LYS A 151 23.18 -30.81 20.85
C LYS A 151 23.37 -31.49 19.48
N GLU A 152 23.61 -32.79 19.50
CA GLU A 152 23.64 -33.58 18.26
C GLU A 152 22.31 -33.48 17.49
N PRO A 153 22.36 -33.31 16.15
CA PRO A 153 21.17 -33.20 15.34
C PRO A 153 20.44 -34.55 15.25
N LYS A 154 19.12 -34.49 15.11
CA LYS A 154 18.26 -35.67 14.94
C LYS A 154 17.39 -35.50 13.70
N LEU A 155 17.02 -36.61 13.08
CA LEU A 155 16.02 -36.62 12.01
C LEU A 155 14.67 -36.18 12.57
N GLN A 156 14.01 -35.27 11.86
CA GLN A 156 12.71 -34.69 12.18
C GLN A 156 11.86 -34.66 10.92
N ASN A 157 10.56 -34.85 11.09
CA ASN A 157 9.58 -34.78 10.03
C ASN A 157 8.53 -33.72 10.37
N ASP A 158 8.21 -32.87 9.40
CA ASP A 158 7.12 -31.91 9.47
C ASP A 158 6.01 -32.37 8.53
N THR A 159 4.86 -32.74 9.08
CA THR A 159 3.69 -33.17 8.31
C THR A 159 2.81 -32.02 7.87
N ALA A 160 2.95 -30.83 8.47
CA ALA A 160 2.17 -29.64 8.11
C ALA A 160 2.76 -28.91 6.90
N LEU A 161 4.10 -28.93 6.79
CA LEU A 161 4.85 -28.39 5.66
C LEU A 161 5.53 -29.48 4.83
N TYR A 162 5.27 -30.77 5.06
CA TYR A 162 5.68 -31.84 4.15
C TYR A 162 7.19 -31.93 3.84
N PHE A 163 8.03 -31.92 4.87
CA PHE A 163 9.48 -32.11 4.71
C PHE A 163 10.09 -32.94 5.83
N SER A 164 11.32 -33.40 5.59
CA SER A 164 12.19 -33.99 6.60
C SER A 164 13.51 -33.21 6.68
N VAL A 165 14.12 -33.20 7.87
CA VAL A 165 15.38 -32.49 8.13
C VAL A 165 16.13 -33.11 9.30
N THR A 166 17.45 -33.08 9.26
CA THR A 166 18.32 -33.45 10.39
C THR A 166 18.78 -32.20 11.11
N THR A 167 18.25 -31.94 12.30
CA THR A 167 18.44 -30.66 13.02
C THR A 167 18.59 -30.85 14.53
N PRO A 168 19.39 -30.04 15.23
CA PRO A 168 19.47 -30.04 16.69
C PRO A 168 18.31 -29.29 17.36
N VAL A 169 17.55 -28.51 16.59
CA VAL A 169 16.43 -27.68 17.07
C VAL A 169 15.20 -27.98 16.23
N PHE A 170 14.14 -28.40 16.88
CA PHE A 170 12.83 -28.59 16.26
C PHE A 170 11.73 -28.39 17.30
N PRO A 171 10.59 -27.75 16.96
CA PRO A 171 9.51 -27.55 17.90
C PRO A 171 8.93 -28.88 18.36
N VAL A 172 8.44 -28.93 19.61
CA VAL A 172 7.67 -30.09 20.11
C VAL A 172 6.36 -30.18 19.33
N GLN A 173 5.95 -31.37 18.90
CA GLN A 173 4.81 -31.59 17.99
C GLN A 173 3.52 -30.89 18.47
N ASP A 174 3.19 -30.97 19.76
CA ASP A 174 1.99 -30.33 20.34
C ASP A 174 2.02 -28.79 20.37
N LYS A 175 3.14 -28.17 19.99
CA LYS A 175 3.34 -26.71 19.92
C LYS A 175 3.62 -26.21 18.50
N ILE A 176 3.48 -27.07 17.48
CA ILE A 176 3.63 -26.67 16.09
C ILE A 176 2.40 -25.84 15.71
N LYS A 177 2.58 -24.51 15.65
CA LYS A 177 1.64 -23.60 15.01
C LYS A 177 2.18 -23.23 13.63
N ILE A 178 1.29 -23.15 12.66
CA ILE A 178 1.59 -22.53 11.36
C ILE A 178 1.40 -21.03 11.58
N ASP A 179 2.43 -20.23 11.28
CA ASP A 179 2.39 -18.79 11.54
C ASP A 179 1.42 -18.08 10.57
N ILE A 180 1.34 -18.57 9.34
CA ILE A 180 0.34 -18.21 8.32
C ILE A 180 -0.30 -19.51 7.82
N PRO A 181 -1.48 -19.90 8.35
CA PRO A 181 -2.18 -21.12 7.92
C PRO A 181 -2.93 -20.96 6.59
N GLU A 182 -2.74 -19.84 5.88
CA GLU A 182 -3.66 -19.36 4.85
C GLU A 182 -3.91 -20.41 3.75
N TYR A 183 -5.18 -20.83 3.70
CA TYR A 183 -5.75 -21.63 2.63
C TYR A 183 -6.48 -20.69 1.69
N SER A 184 -6.13 -20.79 0.42
CA SER A 184 -6.66 -20.01 -0.70
C SER A 184 -6.24 -18.54 -0.79
N TYR A 185 -5.96 -18.14 -2.02
CA TYR A 185 -5.85 -16.77 -2.50
C TYR A 185 -7.24 -16.15 -2.79
N TYR A 186 -8.32 -16.92 -2.58
CA TYR A 186 -9.72 -16.59 -2.89
C TYR A 186 -10.64 -17.30 -1.88
N GLY A 187 -11.24 -16.51 -0.98
CA GLY A 187 -12.00 -16.97 0.18
C GLY A 187 -12.94 -18.14 -0.08
N LEU A 188 -12.71 -19.23 0.65
CA LEU A 188 -13.71 -20.28 0.83
C LEU A 188 -14.89 -19.67 1.59
N ASP A 189 -16.12 -19.87 1.08
CA ASP A 189 -17.32 -19.40 1.76
C ASP A 189 -17.45 -20.10 3.15
N GLU A 190 -18.01 -19.41 4.14
CA GLU A 190 -18.27 -19.94 5.51
C GLU A 190 -19.18 -21.20 5.54
N ASP A 191 -19.76 -21.58 4.40
CA ASP A 191 -20.69 -22.71 4.25
C ASP A 191 -20.01 -24.05 3.85
N ASP A 192 -18.68 -24.08 3.67
CA ASP A 192 -18.00 -25.30 3.24
C ASP A 192 -17.69 -26.24 4.44
N GLU A 193 -18.23 -27.46 4.35
CA GLU A 193 -17.88 -28.61 5.20
C GLU A 193 -16.35 -28.75 5.36
N GLU A 194 -15.87 -29.35 6.46
CA GLU A 194 -14.43 -29.60 6.70
C GLU A 194 -13.76 -30.26 5.47
N LEU A 195 -13.14 -29.43 4.61
CA LEU A 195 -12.44 -29.89 3.43
C LEU A 195 -11.28 -30.78 3.85
N SER A 196 -11.04 -31.86 3.09
CA SER A 196 -9.88 -32.69 3.34
C SER A 196 -8.59 -31.91 3.07
N GLU A 197 -7.49 -32.35 3.69
CA GLU A 197 -6.17 -31.75 3.44
C GLU A 197 -5.80 -31.76 1.94
N ASP A 198 -6.18 -32.82 1.21
CA ASP A 198 -5.96 -32.90 -0.24
C ASP A 198 -6.80 -31.87 -1.00
N ASP A 199 -8.05 -31.62 -0.58
CA ASP A 199 -8.91 -30.59 -1.18
C ASP A 199 -8.36 -29.18 -0.96
N LEU A 200 -7.87 -28.90 0.24
CA LEU A 200 -7.22 -27.62 0.58
C LEU A 200 -5.96 -27.40 -0.26
N LEU A 201 -5.15 -28.45 -0.45
CA LEU A 201 -3.98 -28.37 -1.33
C LEU A 201 -4.38 -28.11 -2.78
N GLU A 202 -5.46 -28.71 -3.29
CA GLU A 202 -5.94 -28.50 -4.66
C GLU A 202 -6.38 -27.07 -4.96
N GLY A 203 -6.90 -26.34 -3.96
CA GLY A 203 -7.17 -24.89 -4.05
C GLY A 203 -5.91 -24.01 -4.02
N GLY A 204 -4.73 -24.61 -3.84
CA GLY A 204 -3.47 -23.92 -3.63
C GLY A 204 -3.23 -23.62 -2.16
N ALA A 205 -1.96 -23.70 -1.75
CA ALA A 205 -1.57 -23.53 -0.36
C ALA A 205 -0.34 -22.64 -0.25
N TYR A 206 -0.35 -21.74 0.73
CA TYR A 206 0.82 -21.00 1.16
C TYR A 206 0.92 -21.09 2.68
N ARG A 207 1.92 -21.81 3.17
CA ARG A 207 2.11 -22.04 4.60
C ARG A 207 3.52 -21.66 4.99
N ASN A 208 3.69 -21.15 6.19
CA ASN A 208 5.02 -20.91 6.72
C ASN A 208 5.15 -21.27 8.20
N LYS A 209 6.40 -21.45 8.61
CA LYS A 209 6.75 -21.77 9.99
C LYS A 209 8.13 -21.23 10.30
N ILE A 210 8.29 -20.65 11.48
CA ILE A 210 9.60 -20.29 12.02
C ILE A 210 10.11 -21.41 12.93
N ILE A 211 11.26 -21.99 12.57
CA ILE A 211 12.02 -22.90 13.44
C ILE A 211 13.02 -22.06 14.24
N SER A 212 12.79 -21.91 15.54
CA SER A 212 13.59 -21.04 16.42
C SER A 212 14.19 -21.76 17.63
N ASN A 213 15.31 -21.22 18.11
CA ASN A 213 15.86 -21.55 19.41
C ASN A 213 15.88 -20.30 20.31
N ASP A 214 15.15 -20.32 21.42
CA ASP A 214 15.01 -19.15 22.27
C ASP A 214 16.31 -18.77 23.00
N SER A 215 17.18 -19.73 23.29
CA SER A 215 18.46 -19.49 23.97
C SER A 215 19.47 -18.79 23.06
N THR A 216 19.64 -19.28 21.83
CA THR A 216 20.59 -18.68 20.88
C THR A 216 19.97 -17.54 20.08
N GLY A 217 18.64 -17.48 19.97
CA GLY A 217 17.91 -16.50 19.15
C GLY A 217 18.02 -16.72 17.65
N GLU A 218 18.61 -17.84 17.19
CA GLU A 218 18.65 -18.20 15.78
C GLU A 218 17.27 -18.68 15.29
N LYS A 219 16.91 -18.29 14.06
CA LYS A 219 15.61 -18.58 13.44
C LYS A 219 15.78 -18.95 11.97
N ILE A 220 15.01 -19.94 11.52
CA ILE A 220 14.88 -20.33 10.12
C ILE A 220 13.40 -20.19 9.75
N LEU A 221 13.10 -19.33 8.79
CA LEU A 221 11.78 -19.28 8.15
C LEU A 221 11.71 -20.37 7.08
N VAL A 222 10.71 -21.23 7.19
CA VAL A 222 10.38 -22.24 6.18
C VAL A 222 9.04 -21.86 5.59
N THR A 223 9.00 -21.66 4.28
CA THR A 223 7.78 -21.41 3.52
C THR A 223 7.54 -22.56 2.56
N PHE A 224 6.30 -23.01 2.48
CA PHE A 224 5.78 -23.97 1.52
C PHE A 224 4.76 -23.26 0.64
N TYR A 225 4.83 -23.52 -0.66
CA TYR A 225 3.76 -23.18 -1.57
C TYR A 225 3.41 -24.35 -2.49
N ARG A 226 2.13 -24.44 -2.85
CA ARG A 226 1.62 -25.30 -3.92
C ARG A 226 0.69 -24.48 -4.80
N SER A 227 0.94 -24.48 -6.10
CA SER A 227 0.06 -23.85 -7.08
C SER A 227 -1.34 -24.49 -7.07
N PRO A 228 -2.42 -23.69 -7.21
CA PRO A 228 -3.77 -24.21 -7.38
C PRO A 228 -3.86 -25.14 -8.60
N ARG A 229 -4.81 -26.07 -8.56
CA ARG A 229 -5.02 -27.09 -9.61
C ARG A 229 -5.24 -26.51 -11.00
N TYR A 230 -5.97 -25.40 -11.10
CA TYR A 230 -6.35 -24.79 -12.38
C TYR A 230 -5.48 -23.59 -12.76
N TYR A 231 -4.52 -23.23 -11.91
CA TYR A 231 -3.61 -22.12 -12.17
C TYR A 231 -2.75 -22.40 -13.41
N TYR A 232 -2.66 -21.40 -14.28
CA TYR A 232 -1.84 -21.43 -15.48
C TYR A 232 -1.13 -20.10 -15.70
N SER A 233 0.19 -20.16 -15.87
CA SER A 233 1.01 -19.04 -16.35
C SER A 233 1.56 -19.35 -17.74
N LYS A 234 1.47 -18.36 -18.64
CA LYS A 234 2.10 -18.44 -19.97
C LYS A 234 3.60 -18.19 -19.93
N ASP A 235 4.10 -17.58 -18.85
CA ASP A 235 5.48 -17.15 -18.72
C ASP A 235 6.18 -17.93 -17.60
N SER A 236 7.08 -18.84 -18.00
CA SER A 236 7.92 -19.58 -17.07
C SER A 236 9.17 -18.80 -16.64
N SER A 237 9.47 -17.66 -17.26
CA SER A 237 10.65 -16.85 -16.92
C SER A 237 10.55 -16.22 -15.52
N MET A 238 9.32 -16.05 -15.01
CA MET A 238 9.08 -15.64 -13.61
C MET A 238 9.78 -16.57 -12.62
N LEU A 239 9.81 -17.89 -12.86
CA LEU A 239 10.56 -18.79 -12.00
C LEU A 239 12.06 -18.53 -12.02
N GLU A 240 12.62 -18.01 -13.12
CA GLU A 240 14.06 -17.76 -13.19
C GLU A 240 14.45 -16.37 -12.65
N ASN A 241 13.53 -15.41 -12.71
CA ASN A 241 13.73 -14.01 -12.33
C ASN A 241 13.28 -13.67 -10.89
N ASP A 242 12.16 -14.23 -10.40
CA ASP A 242 11.63 -13.97 -9.04
C ASP A 242 12.38 -14.72 -7.93
N ASN A 243 13.22 -15.69 -8.30
CA ASN A 243 14.01 -16.48 -7.36
C ASN A 243 15.11 -15.71 -6.61
N ASP A 244 15.28 -14.42 -6.90
CA ASP A 244 16.11 -13.52 -6.08
C ASP A 244 15.33 -12.94 -4.88
N MET A 245 14.15 -13.48 -4.56
CA MET A 245 13.30 -13.12 -3.39
C MET A 245 12.96 -11.62 -3.31
N GLY A 246 12.89 -10.94 -4.45
CA GLY A 246 12.67 -9.50 -4.52
C GLY A 246 13.88 -8.63 -4.17
N PHE A 247 14.99 -9.20 -3.68
CA PHE A 247 16.22 -8.46 -3.38
C PHE A 247 16.88 -7.83 -4.61
N GLY A 248 16.65 -8.39 -5.80
CA GLY A 248 17.24 -7.87 -7.05
C GLY A 248 16.59 -6.59 -7.61
N THR A 249 15.58 -6.03 -6.95
CA THR A 249 14.85 -4.84 -7.44
C THR A 249 15.39 -3.53 -6.87
N ASP A 250 16.18 -3.59 -5.80
CA ASP A 250 16.83 -2.46 -5.14
C ASP A 250 18.36 -2.54 -5.33
N SER A 251 18.95 -1.42 -5.76
CA SER A 251 20.37 -1.29 -6.06
C SER A 251 21.30 -1.39 -4.85
N THR A 252 20.77 -1.35 -3.63
CA THR A 252 21.59 -1.45 -2.40
C THR A 252 21.97 -2.89 -2.03
N TRP A 253 21.27 -3.88 -2.57
CA TRP A 253 21.57 -5.29 -2.31
C TRP A 253 22.77 -5.77 -3.12
N ILE A 254 23.64 -6.52 -2.44
CA ILE A 254 24.82 -7.17 -2.98
C ILE A 254 24.58 -8.67 -2.92
N VAL A 255 24.54 -9.32 -4.10
CA VAL A 255 24.56 -10.79 -4.19
C VAL A 255 25.98 -11.28 -3.90
N ARG A 256 26.16 -11.93 -2.75
CA ARG A 256 27.44 -12.50 -2.30
C ARG A 256 27.70 -13.87 -2.90
N GLU A 257 26.64 -14.67 -3.00
CA GLU A 257 26.69 -16.03 -3.52
C GLU A 257 25.39 -16.37 -4.23
N LYS A 258 25.48 -17.09 -5.35
CA LYS A 258 24.33 -17.62 -6.09
C LYS A 258 24.70 -18.97 -6.70
N LYS A 259 23.97 -20.01 -6.32
CA LYS A 259 24.13 -21.39 -6.79
C LYS A 259 22.82 -21.90 -7.39
N ARG A 260 22.94 -22.72 -8.42
CA ARG A 260 21.81 -23.39 -9.08
C ARG A 260 22.18 -24.85 -9.30
N ASN A 261 21.34 -25.75 -8.80
CA ASN A 261 21.52 -27.20 -8.91
C ASN A 261 20.18 -27.87 -9.24
N GLU A 262 20.22 -29.12 -9.68
CA GLU A 262 19.04 -29.96 -9.86
C GLU A 262 19.31 -31.31 -9.18
N LEU A 263 18.35 -31.76 -8.38
CA LEU A 263 18.43 -33.06 -7.71
C LEU A 263 18.05 -34.18 -8.70
N PRO A 264 18.48 -35.44 -8.48
CA PRO A 264 18.19 -36.55 -9.40
C PRO A 264 16.69 -36.81 -9.65
N ASN A 265 15.82 -36.38 -8.73
CA ASN A 265 14.36 -36.48 -8.85
C ASN A 265 13.74 -35.29 -9.63
N GLY A 266 14.55 -34.41 -10.23
CA GLY A 266 14.10 -33.26 -11.03
C GLY A 266 13.75 -32.01 -10.23
N VAL A 267 14.00 -32.00 -8.91
CA VAL A 267 13.79 -30.80 -8.08
C VAL A 267 14.90 -29.79 -8.36
N LYS A 268 14.50 -28.59 -8.80
CA LYS A 268 15.42 -27.45 -8.98
C LYS A 268 15.72 -26.83 -7.63
N VAL A 269 16.99 -26.51 -7.40
CA VAL A 269 17.47 -25.91 -6.15
C VAL A 269 18.25 -24.64 -6.45
N TRP A 270 17.82 -23.53 -5.87
CA TRP A 270 18.50 -22.25 -5.94
C TRP A 270 18.94 -21.82 -4.56
N GLU A 271 20.15 -21.33 -4.43
CA GLU A 271 20.70 -20.88 -3.16
C GLU A 271 21.38 -19.54 -3.36
N THR A 272 21.02 -18.57 -2.53
CA THR A 272 21.46 -17.19 -2.66
C THR A 272 21.84 -16.64 -1.29
N VAL A 273 22.95 -15.93 -1.22
CA VAL A 273 23.34 -15.12 -0.06
C VAL A 273 23.40 -13.66 -0.49
N VAL A 274 22.64 -12.81 0.19
CA VAL A 274 22.62 -11.36 -0.06
C VAL A 274 23.00 -10.56 1.18
N SER A 275 23.53 -9.36 0.98
CA SER A 275 23.79 -8.35 2.03
C SER A 275 23.47 -6.96 1.51
N ASP A 276 23.36 -5.96 2.38
CA ASP A 276 23.18 -4.56 1.97
C ASP A 276 24.51 -3.77 2.06
N THR A 277 24.68 -2.75 1.23
CA THR A 277 25.86 -1.83 1.29
C THR A 277 26.05 -1.13 2.63
N GLY A 278 24.98 -0.80 3.36
CA GLY A 278 25.00 -0.08 4.64
C GLY A 278 24.84 -0.97 5.87
N SER A 279 24.67 -2.29 5.69
CA SER A 279 24.35 -3.22 6.77
C SER A 279 25.31 -4.41 6.81
N SER A 280 25.72 -4.79 8.01
CA SER A 280 26.52 -5.98 8.29
C SER A 280 25.71 -7.27 8.18
N ARG A 281 24.38 -7.15 8.14
CA ARG A 281 23.42 -8.26 8.03
C ARG A 281 23.53 -8.94 6.67
N SER A 282 23.30 -10.25 6.68
CA SER A 282 23.19 -11.08 5.49
C SER A 282 21.94 -11.96 5.57
N PHE A 283 21.40 -12.31 4.41
CA PHE A 283 20.30 -13.27 4.28
C PHE A 283 20.76 -14.45 3.47
N TRP A 284 20.52 -15.65 3.98
CA TRP A 284 20.75 -16.89 3.29
C TRP A 284 19.40 -17.51 2.90
N ALA A 285 19.17 -17.59 1.60
CA ALA A 285 17.96 -18.12 0.99
C ALA A 285 18.27 -19.44 0.27
N LYS A 286 17.41 -20.44 0.43
CA LYS A 286 17.49 -21.68 -0.35
C LYS A 286 16.09 -22.12 -0.78
N VAL A 287 15.88 -22.23 -2.08
CA VAL A 287 14.61 -22.54 -2.72
C VAL A 287 14.67 -23.91 -3.37
N PHE A 288 13.65 -24.73 -3.16
CA PHE A 288 13.44 -26.01 -3.83
C PHE A 288 12.16 -25.92 -4.64
N TYR A 289 12.14 -26.38 -5.89
CA TYR A 289 10.96 -26.30 -6.74
C TYR A 289 10.81 -27.50 -7.67
N LYS A 290 9.58 -27.98 -7.81
CA LYS A 290 9.19 -28.97 -8.81
C LYS A 290 7.68 -28.90 -9.05
N ASP A 291 7.27 -28.83 -10.31
CA ASP A 291 5.87 -28.97 -10.75
C ASP A 291 4.86 -28.17 -9.92
N GLY A 292 5.10 -26.87 -9.70
CA GLY A 292 4.20 -26.01 -8.95
C GLY A 292 4.25 -26.16 -7.42
N ILE A 293 5.11 -27.03 -6.89
CA ILE A 293 5.45 -27.07 -5.46
C ILE A 293 6.77 -26.34 -5.25
N GLY A 294 6.83 -25.49 -4.24
CA GLY A 294 8.11 -24.97 -3.79
C GLY A 294 8.25 -24.79 -2.28
N PHE A 295 9.51 -24.81 -1.88
CA PHE A 295 9.95 -24.61 -0.51
C PHE A 295 11.00 -23.52 -0.47
N THR A 296 10.90 -22.63 0.50
CA THR A 296 11.88 -21.58 0.74
C THR A 296 12.38 -21.66 2.17
N LEU A 297 13.69 -21.75 2.32
CA LEU A 297 14.41 -21.58 3.59
C LEU A 297 15.02 -20.19 3.62
N MET A 298 14.83 -19.46 4.73
CA MET A 298 15.41 -18.15 4.89
C MET A 298 15.92 -17.93 6.33
N SER A 299 17.17 -17.50 6.43
CA SER A 299 17.84 -17.22 7.71
C SER A 299 18.60 -15.91 7.61
N GLN A 300 18.58 -15.14 8.70
CA GLN A 300 19.36 -13.91 8.82
C GLN A 300 20.65 -14.19 9.60
N SER A 301 21.77 -13.67 9.11
CA SER A 301 23.11 -13.79 9.68
C SER A 301 23.84 -12.45 9.55
N ASP A 302 25.16 -12.46 9.69
CA ASP A 302 26.06 -11.36 9.36
C ASP A 302 27.13 -11.76 8.33
N THR A 303 27.97 -10.82 7.96
CA THR A 303 29.02 -10.97 6.93
C THR A 303 30.35 -11.53 7.47
N LEU A 304 30.48 -11.73 8.79
CA LEU A 304 31.70 -12.19 9.47
C LEU A 304 31.55 -13.59 10.07
N SER A 305 30.39 -13.91 10.62
CA SER A 305 30.12 -15.17 11.30
C SER A 305 29.92 -16.33 10.33
N LYS A 306 30.41 -17.51 10.72
CA LYS A 306 30.05 -18.76 10.05
C LYS A 306 28.68 -19.24 10.55
N PRO A 307 27.86 -19.89 9.70
CA PRO A 307 26.60 -20.50 10.15
C PRO A 307 26.84 -21.50 11.28
N SER A 308 25.94 -21.51 12.26
CA SER A 308 25.96 -22.51 13.34
C SER A 308 25.61 -23.91 12.82
N SER A 309 25.84 -24.94 13.64
CA SER A 309 25.41 -26.30 13.30
C SER A 309 23.90 -26.42 13.16
N PHE A 310 23.10 -25.56 13.80
CA PHE A 310 21.65 -25.52 13.59
C PHE A 310 21.30 -25.11 12.16
N ILE A 311 21.72 -23.92 11.73
CA ILE A 311 21.41 -23.39 10.40
C ILE A 311 22.01 -24.30 9.31
N LYS A 312 23.30 -24.65 9.47
CA LYS A 312 24.02 -25.46 8.48
C LYS A 312 23.37 -26.82 8.25
N ASN A 313 23.12 -27.59 9.32
CA ASN A 313 22.54 -28.92 9.19
C ASN A 313 21.13 -28.86 8.60
N PHE A 314 20.36 -27.82 8.94
CA PHE A 314 19.02 -27.62 8.38
C PHE A 314 19.07 -27.43 6.86
N TYR A 315 19.93 -26.52 6.36
CA TYR A 315 20.05 -26.24 4.93
C TYR A 315 20.64 -27.40 4.13
N GLU A 316 21.55 -28.17 4.72
CA GLU A 316 22.21 -29.30 4.06
C GLU A 316 21.32 -30.55 4.00
N SER A 317 20.42 -30.76 4.96
CA SER A 317 19.61 -31.97 5.06
C SER A 317 18.11 -31.82 4.74
N PHE A 318 17.64 -30.59 4.51
CA PHE A 318 16.23 -30.34 4.17
C PHE A 318 15.83 -31.10 2.90
N THR A 319 14.80 -31.93 3.02
CA THR A 319 14.31 -32.77 1.94
C THR A 319 12.77 -32.77 1.93
N PRO A 320 12.13 -32.21 0.88
CA PRO A 320 10.69 -32.36 0.67
C PRO A 320 10.25 -33.82 0.63
N VAL A 321 9.05 -34.14 1.10
CA VAL A 321 8.52 -35.51 0.98
C VAL A 321 8.14 -35.83 -0.48
N ASP A 322 8.41 -37.05 -0.92
CA ASP A 322 8.13 -37.49 -2.30
C ASP A 322 6.63 -37.73 -2.57
N SER A 323 5.79 -37.83 -1.53
CA SER A 323 4.34 -38.08 -1.67
C SER A 323 3.55 -36.88 -2.17
N LEU A 324 4.12 -35.67 -2.10
CA LEU A 324 3.47 -34.44 -2.54
C LEU A 324 3.35 -34.41 -4.06
N LYS A 325 2.10 -34.35 -4.56
CA LYS A 325 1.82 -34.20 -5.99
C LYS A 325 1.55 -32.74 -6.34
N GLY A 326 2.44 -32.19 -7.15
CA GLY A 326 2.32 -30.85 -7.70
C GLY A 326 1.52 -30.82 -8.99
N VAL A 327 1.22 -29.61 -9.44
CA VAL A 327 0.60 -29.34 -10.73
C VAL A 327 1.50 -28.37 -11.49
N ASN A 328 1.99 -28.77 -12.66
CA ASN A 328 2.81 -27.90 -13.50
C ASN A 328 2.01 -26.65 -13.91
N PRO A 329 2.36 -25.44 -13.44
CA PRO A 329 1.57 -24.25 -13.72
C PRO A 329 1.82 -23.70 -15.15
N PHE A 330 2.72 -24.29 -15.94
CA PHE A 330 3.01 -23.85 -17.32
C PHE A 330 2.29 -24.69 -18.37
N GLU A 331 1.37 -25.56 -17.94
CA GLU A 331 0.52 -26.35 -18.82
C GLU A 331 -0.92 -25.85 -18.73
N LYS A 332 -1.58 -25.66 -19.88
CA LYS A 332 -2.96 -25.16 -19.95
C LYS A 332 -3.93 -26.12 -19.25
N LYS A 333 -4.77 -25.57 -18.36
CA LYS A 333 -5.65 -26.36 -17.46
C LYS A 333 -7.10 -26.53 -17.90
N THR A 334 -7.49 -25.98 -19.05
CA THR A 334 -8.91 -26.01 -19.50
C THR A 334 -9.44 -27.42 -19.70
N THR A 335 -8.62 -28.36 -20.17
CA THR A 335 -9.04 -29.77 -20.33
C THR A 335 -9.37 -30.42 -18.98
N VAL A 336 -8.52 -30.18 -17.96
CA VAL A 336 -8.74 -30.70 -16.60
C VAL A 336 -9.97 -30.02 -15.98
N PHE A 337 -10.05 -28.70 -16.11
CA PHE A 337 -11.17 -27.92 -15.61
C PHE A 337 -12.51 -28.40 -16.16
N PHE A 338 -12.68 -28.53 -17.49
CA PHE A 338 -13.97 -28.94 -18.05
C PHE A 338 -14.31 -30.40 -17.75
N LYS A 339 -13.30 -31.27 -17.59
CA LYS A 339 -13.53 -32.63 -17.10
C LYS A 339 -14.15 -32.60 -15.70
N ASP A 340 -13.56 -31.82 -14.79
CA ASP A 340 -14.01 -31.71 -13.41
C ASP A 340 -15.38 -30.98 -13.33
N PHE A 341 -15.59 -29.94 -14.15
CA PHE A 341 -16.87 -29.22 -14.28
C PHE A 341 -18.01 -30.11 -14.82
N PHE A 342 -17.74 -31.05 -15.71
CA PHE A 342 -18.78 -31.99 -16.20
C PHE A 342 -18.82 -33.30 -15.41
N SER A 343 -18.08 -33.40 -14.30
CA SER A 343 -18.05 -34.59 -13.46
C SER A 343 -19.37 -34.80 -12.74
N SER A 344 -19.74 -36.06 -12.54
CA SER A 344 -20.84 -36.44 -11.66
C SER A 344 -20.42 -36.45 -10.18
N ASP A 345 -19.12 -36.36 -9.91
CA ASP A 345 -18.61 -36.19 -8.55
C ASP A 345 -18.86 -34.75 -8.09
N SER A 346 -19.69 -34.59 -7.05
CA SER A 346 -20.06 -33.28 -6.54
C SER A 346 -18.88 -32.47 -6.01
N VAL A 347 -17.82 -33.12 -5.52
CA VAL A 347 -16.62 -32.43 -5.01
C VAL A 347 -15.80 -31.89 -6.17
N GLU A 348 -15.58 -32.68 -7.22
CA GLU A 348 -14.88 -32.22 -8.43
C GLU A 348 -15.63 -31.08 -9.12
N HIS A 349 -16.96 -31.21 -9.26
CA HIS A 349 -17.80 -30.19 -9.87
C HIS A 349 -17.76 -28.86 -9.08
N LYS A 350 -18.01 -28.92 -7.76
CA LYS A 350 -17.95 -27.74 -6.88
C LYS A 350 -16.58 -27.07 -6.95
N ARG A 351 -15.50 -27.84 -6.91
CA ARG A 351 -14.13 -27.32 -7.01
C ARG A 351 -13.94 -26.55 -8.32
N ALA A 352 -14.37 -27.11 -9.45
CA ALA A 352 -14.29 -26.41 -10.74
C ALA A 352 -15.12 -25.11 -10.73
N VAL A 353 -16.36 -25.14 -10.25
CA VAL A 353 -17.22 -23.95 -10.15
C VAL A 353 -16.55 -22.83 -9.34
N SER A 354 -15.99 -23.14 -8.17
CA SER A 354 -15.33 -22.13 -7.32
C SER A 354 -14.05 -21.54 -7.92
N HIS A 355 -13.46 -22.16 -8.94
CA HIS A 355 -12.19 -21.73 -9.55
C HIS A 355 -12.33 -21.30 -11.02
N ILE A 356 -13.55 -20.96 -11.48
CA ILE A 356 -13.75 -20.41 -12.84
C ILE A 356 -12.84 -19.20 -13.07
N ALA A 357 -12.63 -18.33 -12.08
CA ALA A 357 -11.80 -17.14 -12.23
C ALA A 357 -10.35 -17.48 -12.65
N GLU A 358 -9.81 -18.63 -12.25
CA GLU A 358 -8.40 -19.00 -12.48
C GLU A 358 -8.11 -19.53 -13.89
N ILE A 359 -9.13 -20.01 -14.61
CA ILE A 359 -8.88 -20.62 -15.91
C ILE A 359 -8.55 -19.59 -16.97
N ASN A 360 -7.57 -19.96 -17.79
CA ASN A 360 -7.15 -19.22 -18.98
C ASN A 360 -7.65 -19.95 -20.22
N VAL A 361 -8.65 -19.36 -20.89
CA VAL A 361 -9.25 -19.90 -22.10
C VAL A 361 -8.70 -19.22 -23.36
N ASP A 362 -8.83 -19.89 -24.50
CA ASP A 362 -8.65 -19.33 -25.83
C ASP A 362 -9.69 -19.91 -26.81
N SER A 363 -9.57 -19.56 -28.10
CA SER A 363 -10.53 -19.99 -29.13
C SER A 363 -10.69 -21.50 -29.26
N SER A 364 -9.70 -22.31 -28.86
CA SER A 364 -9.81 -23.78 -28.88
C SER A 364 -10.79 -24.32 -27.83
N ASP A 365 -11.06 -23.57 -26.76
CA ASP A 365 -11.94 -23.98 -25.66
C ASP A 365 -13.41 -23.61 -25.89
N MET A 366 -13.70 -22.82 -26.93
CA MET A 366 -15.05 -22.31 -27.22
C MET A 366 -16.13 -23.41 -27.20
N PRO A 367 -15.93 -24.61 -27.80
CA PRO A 367 -16.93 -25.67 -27.75
C PRO A 367 -17.27 -26.15 -26.34
N GLN A 368 -16.29 -26.24 -25.44
CA GLN A 368 -16.51 -26.67 -24.06
C GLN A 368 -17.11 -25.55 -23.22
N LEU A 369 -16.65 -24.30 -23.42
CA LEU A 369 -17.15 -23.14 -22.69
C LEU A 369 -18.63 -22.86 -23.00
N THR A 370 -19.02 -22.87 -24.28
CA THR A 370 -20.42 -22.69 -24.67
C THR A 370 -21.31 -23.84 -24.21
N LYS A 371 -20.80 -25.08 -24.25
CA LYS A 371 -21.48 -26.23 -23.66
C LYS A 371 -21.71 -26.04 -22.16
N ALA A 372 -20.72 -25.55 -21.41
CA ALA A 372 -20.84 -25.29 -19.98
C ALA A 372 -21.91 -24.23 -19.70
N ILE A 373 -21.85 -23.08 -20.38
CA ILE A 373 -22.86 -22.00 -20.27
C ILE A 373 -24.28 -22.50 -20.57
N ALA A 374 -24.43 -23.35 -21.60
CA ALA A 374 -25.72 -23.91 -22.01
C ALA A 374 -26.25 -24.98 -21.05
N SER A 375 -25.37 -25.69 -20.33
CA SER A 375 -25.76 -26.75 -19.39
C SER A 375 -26.32 -26.23 -18.07
N LEU A 376 -25.97 -24.99 -17.70
CA LEU A 376 -26.37 -24.37 -16.45
C LEU A 376 -27.85 -23.99 -16.42
N ASN A 377 -28.52 -24.34 -15.32
CA ASN A 377 -29.90 -24.01 -15.02
C ASN A 377 -30.10 -23.77 -13.51
N TRP A 378 -31.33 -23.46 -13.09
CA TRP A 378 -31.69 -23.11 -11.71
C TRP A 378 -31.35 -24.17 -10.64
N SER A 379 -31.05 -25.41 -11.03
CA SER A 379 -30.57 -26.44 -10.09
C SER A 379 -29.15 -26.20 -9.61
N GLU A 380 -28.36 -25.37 -10.30
CA GLU A 380 -26.98 -25.06 -9.93
C GLU A 380 -26.92 -24.13 -8.70
N LYS A 381 -26.07 -24.47 -7.72
CA LYS A 381 -25.82 -23.57 -6.58
C LYS A 381 -25.11 -22.33 -7.11
N LYS A 382 -25.57 -21.13 -6.73
CA LYS A 382 -25.06 -19.86 -7.29
C LYS A 382 -25.18 -19.78 -8.82
N TYR A 383 -26.23 -20.38 -9.42
CA TYR A 383 -26.49 -20.42 -10.87
C TYR A 383 -26.12 -19.12 -11.62
N LEU A 384 -26.60 -17.97 -11.15
CA LEU A 384 -26.36 -16.69 -11.80
C LEU A 384 -24.88 -16.31 -11.79
N ASP A 385 -24.20 -16.44 -10.65
CA ASP A 385 -22.79 -16.09 -10.50
C ASP A 385 -21.89 -17.01 -11.33
N THR A 386 -22.15 -18.32 -11.27
CA THR A 386 -21.43 -19.32 -12.09
C THR A 386 -21.59 -19.03 -13.58
N LYS A 387 -22.81 -18.71 -14.03
CA LYS A 387 -23.08 -18.44 -15.43
C LYS A 387 -22.47 -17.12 -15.90
N LYS A 388 -22.53 -16.06 -15.07
CA LYS A 388 -21.83 -14.79 -15.31
C LYS A 388 -20.34 -15.03 -15.49
N ALA A 389 -19.70 -15.72 -14.55
CA ALA A 389 -18.26 -15.99 -14.59
C ALA A 389 -17.83 -16.74 -15.86
N LEU A 390 -18.61 -17.73 -16.31
CA LEU A 390 -18.34 -18.42 -17.57
C LEU A 390 -18.58 -17.55 -18.81
N ILE A 391 -19.62 -16.69 -18.81
CA ILE A 391 -19.87 -15.74 -19.89
C ILE A 391 -18.70 -14.76 -20.01
N SER A 392 -18.24 -14.17 -18.90
CA SER A 392 -17.12 -13.22 -18.89
C SER A 392 -15.86 -13.81 -19.53
N LYS A 393 -15.60 -15.12 -19.41
CA LYS A 393 -14.44 -15.78 -20.05
C LYS A 393 -14.42 -15.69 -21.59
N LEU A 394 -15.54 -15.37 -22.23
CA LEU A 394 -15.58 -15.14 -23.68
C LEU A 394 -14.89 -13.82 -24.08
N ASP A 395 -14.54 -12.95 -23.13
CA ASP A 395 -13.73 -11.74 -23.36
C ASP A 395 -12.34 -12.10 -23.93
N LYS A 396 -11.75 -13.22 -23.46
CA LYS A 396 -10.46 -13.76 -23.93
C LYS A 396 -10.56 -14.47 -25.27
N ILE A 397 -11.75 -14.58 -25.86
CA ILE A 397 -11.98 -15.19 -27.17
C ILE A 397 -12.58 -14.14 -28.13
N PRO A 398 -11.79 -13.14 -28.57
CA PRO A 398 -12.27 -12.04 -29.42
C PRO A 398 -12.40 -12.46 -30.89
N THR A 399 -13.25 -13.45 -31.18
CA THR A 399 -13.52 -13.94 -32.54
C THR A 399 -14.93 -13.59 -33.01
N LYS A 400 -15.17 -13.67 -34.33
CA LYS A 400 -16.50 -13.40 -34.92
C LYS A 400 -17.55 -14.38 -34.40
N GLU A 401 -17.15 -15.63 -34.22
CA GLU A 401 -17.98 -16.73 -33.73
C GLU A 401 -18.40 -16.49 -32.27
N SER A 402 -17.47 -15.99 -31.44
CA SER A 402 -17.74 -15.63 -30.05
C SER A 402 -18.73 -14.46 -29.95
N ALA A 403 -18.51 -13.39 -30.73
CA ALA A 403 -19.45 -12.25 -30.78
C ALA A 403 -20.85 -12.67 -31.28
N ALA A 404 -20.92 -13.54 -32.29
CA ALA A 404 -22.19 -14.09 -32.77
C ALA A 404 -22.90 -14.95 -31.72
N TYR A 405 -22.14 -15.76 -30.96
CA TYR A 405 -22.69 -16.53 -29.84
C TYR A 405 -23.25 -15.62 -28.74
N LEU A 406 -22.49 -14.60 -28.33
CA LEU A 406 -22.93 -13.62 -27.33
C LEU A 406 -24.20 -12.89 -27.77
N LYS A 407 -24.31 -12.49 -29.06
CA LYS A 407 -25.54 -11.91 -29.62
C LYS A 407 -26.73 -12.86 -29.49
N ASN A 408 -26.56 -14.12 -29.88
CA ASN A 408 -27.63 -15.11 -29.78
C ASN A 408 -28.02 -15.38 -28.32
N LEU A 409 -27.03 -15.41 -27.43
CA LEU A 409 -27.24 -15.59 -25.99
C LEU A 409 -28.04 -14.43 -25.40
N TYR A 410 -27.71 -13.18 -25.74
CA TYR A 410 -28.46 -11.99 -25.30
C TYR A 410 -29.96 -12.13 -25.58
N TYR A 411 -30.33 -12.45 -26.83
CA TYR A 411 -31.73 -12.62 -27.22
C TYR A 411 -32.38 -13.87 -26.65
N ALA A 412 -31.62 -14.93 -26.34
CA ALA A 412 -32.14 -16.13 -25.71
C ALA A 412 -32.40 -15.96 -24.20
N LEU A 413 -31.79 -14.96 -23.56
CA LEU A 413 -31.93 -14.70 -22.12
C LEU A 413 -33.21 -13.94 -21.76
N ASP A 414 -33.87 -13.32 -22.76
CA ASP A 414 -35.12 -12.57 -22.60
C ASP A 414 -35.01 -11.57 -21.42
N ASP A 415 -36.02 -11.43 -20.56
CA ASP A 415 -36.03 -10.49 -19.43
C ASP A 415 -35.07 -10.84 -18.26
N THR A 416 -34.11 -11.78 -18.45
CA THR A 416 -33.09 -12.08 -17.43
C THR A 416 -31.95 -11.06 -17.45
N ILE A 417 -32.28 -9.82 -17.10
CA ILE A 417 -31.40 -8.64 -17.18
C ILE A 417 -30.03 -8.88 -16.51
N GLN A 418 -30.00 -9.59 -15.38
CA GLN A 418 -28.77 -9.92 -14.65
C GLN A 418 -27.77 -10.76 -15.46
N LEU A 419 -28.21 -11.44 -16.53
CA LEU A 419 -27.34 -12.16 -17.46
C LEU A 419 -27.13 -11.40 -18.77
N GLN A 420 -28.05 -10.50 -19.15
CA GLN A 420 -27.89 -9.64 -20.34
C GLN A 420 -26.73 -8.65 -20.18
N TYR A 421 -26.55 -8.02 -19.00
CA TYR A 421 -25.45 -7.07 -18.80
C TYR A 421 -24.06 -7.71 -18.96
N PRO A 422 -23.73 -8.84 -18.31
CA PRO A 422 -22.47 -9.53 -18.53
C PRO A 422 -22.21 -9.86 -20.00
N VAL A 423 -23.25 -10.22 -20.78
CA VAL A 423 -23.11 -10.49 -22.22
C VAL A 423 -22.68 -9.24 -22.98
N LEU A 424 -23.32 -8.09 -22.69
CA LEU A 424 -22.97 -6.80 -23.31
C LEU A 424 -21.58 -6.31 -22.90
N GLU A 425 -21.24 -6.45 -21.62
CA GLU A 425 -19.94 -6.14 -21.04
C GLU A 425 -18.85 -6.98 -21.70
N THR A 426 -19.04 -8.30 -21.77
CA THR A 426 -18.11 -9.23 -22.43
C THR A 426 -17.90 -8.90 -23.90
N LEU A 427 -18.95 -8.53 -24.64
CA LEU A 427 -18.83 -8.06 -26.03
C LEU A 427 -17.90 -6.83 -26.13
N LEU A 428 -18.03 -5.86 -25.23
CA LEU A 428 -17.19 -4.67 -25.23
C LEU A 428 -15.75 -4.99 -24.79
N GLN A 429 -15.57 -5.86 -23.80
CA GLN A 429 -14.25 -6.31 -23.32
C GLN A 429 -13.46 -7.11 -24.36
N GLN A 430 -14.10 -7.70 -25.38
CA GLN A 430 -13.40 -8.30 -26.53
C GLN A 430 -12.60 -7.28 -27.35
N LYS A 431 -12.91 -5.97 -27.26
CA LYS A 431 -12.15 -4.88 -27.90
C LYS A 431 -11.90 -5.09 -29.40
N THR A 432 -12.90 -5.61 -30.12
CA THR A 432 -12.87 -5.73 -31.59
C THR A 432 -13.96 -4.91 -32.25
N THR A 433 -13.72 -4.48 -33.50
CA THR A 433 -14.74 -3.79 -34.31
C THR A 433 -16.01 -4.63 -34.49
N VAL A 434 -15.87 -5.95 -34.62
CA VAL A 434 -17.00 -6.87 -34.79
C VAL A 434 -17.85 -6.92 -33.51
N ALA A 435 -17.22 -7.01 -32.35
CA ALA A 435 -17.94 -7.07 -31.08
C ALA A 435 -18.62 -5.73 -30.75
N PHE A 436 -17.97 -4.59 -31.00
CA PHE A 436 -18.57 -3.26 -30.85
C PHE A 436 -19.74 -3.03 -31.82
N THR A 437 -19.58 -3.45 -33.08
CA THR A 437 -20.67 -3.44 -34.07
C THR A 437 -21.84 -4.30 -33.61
N THR A 438 -21.56 -5.49 -33.07
CA THR A 438 -22.57 -6.41 -32.55
C THR A 438 -23.30 -5.82 -31.34
N PHE A 439 -22.57 -5.23 -30.40
CA PHE A 439 -23.13 -4.50 -29.25
C PHE A 439 -24.06 -3.38 -29.71
N ARG A 440 -23.61 -2.53 -30.64
CA ARG A 440 -24.44 -1.48 -31.21
C ARG A 440 -25.72 -2.05 -31.81
N ASP A 441 -25.62 -3.10 -32.62
CA ASP A 441 -26.80 -3.68 -33.28
C ASP A 441 -27.83 -4.19 -32.27
N ILE A 442 -27.39 -4.69 -31.10
CA ILE A 442 -28.26 -5.08 -29.99
C ILE A 442 -28.93 -3.84 -29.38
N ILE A 443 -28.13 -2.87 -28.96
CA ILE A 443 -28.61 -1.66 -28.27
C ILE A 443 -29.54 -0.80 -29.14
N ASN A 444 -29.31 -0.78 -30.46
CA ASN A 444 -30.18 -0.05 -31.39
C ASN A 444 -31.55 -0.71 -31.60
N ASN A 445 -31.61 -2.03 -31.45
CA ASN A 445 -32.82 -2.79 -31.70
C ASN A 445 -33.68 -2.86 -30.43
N GLU A 446 -33.07 -3.26 -29.31
CA GLU A 446 -33.75 -3.47 -28.04
C GLU A 446 -32.75 -3.25 -26.87
N PRO A 447 -32.53 -1.97 -26.48
CA PRO A 447 -31.67 -1.67 -25.34
C PRO A 447 -32.31 -2.20 -24.04
N PRO A 448 -31.57 -2.87 -23.15
CA PRO A 448 -32.13 -3.40 -21.92
C PRO A 448 -32.53 -2.27 -20.96
N VAL A 449 -33.49 -2.49 -20.07
CA VAL A 449 -33.73 -1.55 -18.96
C VAL A 449 -32.50 -1.50 -18.08
N LEU A 450 -32.10 -0.31 -17.59
CA LEU A 450 -30.97 -0.16 -16.66
C LEU A 450 -31.47 -0.07 -15.22
N ASP A 451 -31.47 -1.20 -14.50
CA ASP A 451 -31.91 -1.24 -13.09
C ASP A 451 -30.96 -0.48 -12.14
N PHE A 452 -29.73 -0.22 -12.59
CA PHE A 452 -28.74 0.60 -11.92
C PHE A 452 -28.88 2.11 -12.19
N ALA A 453 -29.74 2.52 -13.14
CA ALA A 453 -29.93 3.94 -13.47
C ALA A 453 -30.85 4.69 -12.48
N GLY A 454 -31.65 3.96 -11.69
CA GLY A 454 -32.65 4.53 -10.76
C GLY A 454 -32.11 5.25 -9.52
N ASN A 455 -30.80 5.23 -9.25
CA ASN A 455 -30.21 5.79 -8.02
C ASN A 455 -29.42 7.10 -8.22
N SER A 456 -29.60 7.82 -9.35
CA SER A 456 -28.95 9.13 -9.54
C SER A 456 -29.72 10.31 -8.93
N PHE A 457 -30.79 10.08 -8.17
CA PHE A 457 -31.54 11.11 -7.46
C PHE A 457 -31.73 10.76 -5.97
N SER A 458 -30.63 10.52 -5.27
CA SER A 458 -30.61 10.60 -3.81
C SER A 458 -29.36 11.29 -3.31
N ASP A 459 -29.61 12.19 -2.36
CA ASP A 459 -28.68 12.95 -1.53
C ASP A 459 -27.32 12.29 -1.26
N TYR A 460 -26.28 13.11 -1.38
CA TYR A 460 -25.08 13.13 -0.53
C TYR A 460 -24.65 11.83 0.18
N GLY A 461 -23.51 11.29 -0.26
CA GLY A 461 -22.39 11.00 0.66
C GLY A 461 -22.25 9.60 1.27
N ALA A 462 -23.26 8.73 1.27
CA ALA A 462 -23.15 7.44 1.98
C ALA A 462 -22.98 6.21 1.07
N TYR A 463 -23.47 6.24 -0.16
CA TYR A 463 -23.52 5.03 -1.01
C TYR A 463 -22.23 4.74 -1.81
N GLU A 464 -21.38 5.75 -2.05
CA GLU A 464 -20.06 5.50 -2.66
C GLU A 464 -19.07 4.87 -1.68
N LEU A 465 -19.18 5.16 -0.38
CA LEU A 465 -18.32 4.56 0.64
C LEU A 465 -18.58 3.05 0.81
N LEU A 466 -19.81 2.57 0.60
CA LEU A 466 -20.13 1.14 0.66
C LEU A 466 -19.64 0.35 -0.57
N ARG A 467 -19.38 1.00 -1.71
CA ARG A 467 -18.73 0.36 -2.86
C ARG A 467 -17.22 0.21 -2.67
N MET A 468 -16.62 1.04 -1.83
CA MET A 468 -15.17 1.04 -1.58
C MET A 468 -14.70 -0.13 -0.67
N TYR A 469 -15.62 -0.75 0.08
CA TYR A 469 -15.31 -1.88 0.99
C TYR A 469 -15.56 -3.27 0.39
N LYS A 470 -16.09 -3.36 -0.84
CA LYS A 470 -16.08 -4.61 -1.62
C LYS A 470 -14.97 -4.54 -2.67
N SER A 471 -13.75 -4.39 -2.18
CA SER A 471 -12.54 -4.44 -2.99
C SER A 471 -12.19 -5.89 -3.32
N ASP A 472 -12.91 -6.47 -4.26
CA ASP A 472 -12.33 -7.48 -5.15
C ASP A 472 -12.40 -6.91 -6.56
N PHE A 473 -11.30 -7.03 -7.30
CA PHE A 473 -11.07 -6.51 -8.64
C PHE A 473 -12.09 -7.01 -9.67
N SER A 474 -13.32 -6.52 -9.60
CA SER A 474 -14.35 -6.78 -10.58
C SER A 474 -14.46 -5.59 -11.52
N PHE A 475 -13.84 -5.72 -12.70
CA PHE A 475 -14.27 -4.96 -13.88
C PHE A 475 -15.72 -5.32 -14.27
N ASP A 476 -16.27 -6.41 -13.72
CA ASP A 476 -17.64 -6.88 -13.92
C ASP A 476 -18.57 -6.34 -12.81
N ASN A 477 -18.85 -5.04 -12.82
CA ASN A 477 -19.86 -4.45 -11.90
C ASN A 477 -21.27 -4.42 -12.53
N GLY A 478 -21.41 -4.94 -13.77
CA GLY A 478 -22.64 -4.94 -14.55
C GLY A 478 -22.93 -3.62 -15.29
N SER A 479 -22.09 -2.60 -15.13
CA SER A 479 -22.17 -1.31 -15.83
C SER A 479 -21.43 -1.38 -17.16
N PHE A 480 -21.93 -2.20 -18.09
CA PHE A 480 -21.33 -2.39 -19.43
C PHE A 480 -21.06 -1.07 -20.18
N LEU A 481 -21.76 0.01 -19.85
CA LEU A 481 -21.57 1.34 -20.46
C LEU A 481 -20.21 1.97 -20.11
N ASP A 482 -19.58 1.58 -19.00
CA ASP A 482 -18.25 2.08 -18.64
C ASP A 482 -17.16 1.55 -19.58
N GLU A 483 -17.33 0.34 -20.13
CA GLU A 483 -16.42 -0.27 -21.11
C GLU A 483 -16.31 0.54 -22.41
N LEU A 484 -17.36 1.29 -22.78
CA LEU A 484 -17.32 2.21 -23.92
C LEU A 484 -16.29 3.32 -23.73
N SER A 485 -15.93 3.64 -22.49
CA SER A 485 -14.88 4.62 -22.20
C SER A 485 -13.46 4.05 -22.29
N ASP A 486 -13.30 2.73 -22.13
CA ASP A 486 -11.98 2.08 -22.12
C ASP A 486 -11.37 2.01 -23.53
N THR A 487 -12.20 1.88 -24.57
CA THR A 487 -11.75 1.87 -25.97
C THR A 487 -12.45 2.92 -26.84
N LEU A 488 -12.23 4.20 -26.52
CA LEU A 488 -12.86 5.35 -27.21
C LEU A 488 -12.74 5.33 -28.74
N GLN A 489 -11.66 4.77 -29.30
CA GLN A 489 -11.49 4.66 -30.76
C GLN A 489 -12.51 3.71 -31.40
N LEU A 490 -12.86 2.59 -30.75
CA LEU A 490 -13.89 1.67 -31.23
C LEU A 490 -15.28 2.26 -30.99
N THR A 491 -15.50 2.88 -29.82
CA THR A 491 -16.73 3.59 -29.50
C THR A 491 -17.05 4.66 -30.53
N LYS A 492 -16.04 5.39 -31.04
CA LYS A 492 -16.23 6.39 -32.11
C LYS A 492 -16.88 5.82 -33.36
N VAL A 493 -16.60 4.56 -33.72
CA VAL A 493 -17.15 3.91 -34.92
C VAL A 493 -18.66 3.69 -34.80
N ILE A 494 -19.14 3.42 -33.58
CA ILE A 494 -20.56 3.15 -33.30
C ILE A 494 -21.29 4.35 -32.68
N LEU A 495 -20.58 5.44 -32.38
CA LEU A 495 -21.13 6.61 -31.69
C LEU A 495 -22.39 7.18 -32.35
N PRO A 496 -22.47 7.40 -33.69
CA PRO A 496 -23.65 8.00 -34.31
C PRO A 496 -24.95 7.24 -33.99
N ASP A 497 -24.82 5.92 -33.86
CA ASP A 497 -25.89 4.99 -33.58
C ASP A 497 -26.25 4.95 -32.08
N LEU A 498 -25.31 5.26 -31.19
CA LEU A 498 -25.54 5.36 -29.74
C LEU A 498 -26.11 6.72 -29.31
N LEU A 499 -25.88 7.79 -30.07
CA LEU A 499 -26.36 9.14 -29.69
C LEU A 499 -27.88 9.25 -29.46
N PRO A 500 -28.77 8.52 -30.19
CA PRO A 500 -30.21 8.51 -29.91
C PRO A 500 -30.56 8.12 -28.48
N LEU A 501 -29.71 7.33 -27.80
CA LEU A 501 -29.90 6.93 -26.39
C LEU A 501 -29.85 8.12 -25.43
N LEU A 502 -29.33 9.29 -25.84
CA LEU A 502 -29.44 10.55 -25.08
C LEU A 502 -30.90 10.98 -24.83
N ASN A 503 -31.86 10.40 -25.56
CA ASN A 503 -33.28 10.64 -25.39
C ASN A 503 -33.95 9.67 -24.40
N LEU A 504 -33.23 8.64 -23.94
CA LEU A 504 -33.69 7.72 -22.90
C LEU A 504 -33.13 8.19 -21.54
N GLU A 505 -34.01 8.33 -20.55
CA GLU A 505 -33.65 8.85 -19.23
C GLU A 505 -32.55 8.02 -18.56
N ASP A 506 -32.70 6.69 -18.60
CA ASP A 506 -31.76 5.72 -18.02
C ASP A 506 -30.35 5.80 -18.61
N TYR A 507 -30.24 6.12 -19.91
CA TYR A 507 -28.97 6.12 -20.65
C TYR A 507 -28.28 7.47 -20.71
N LYS A 508 -29.05 8.56 -20.57
CA LYS A 508 -28.59 9.93 -20.85
C LYS A 508 -27.28 10.26 -20.13
N SER A 509 -27.19 10.00 -18.83
CA SER A 509 -26.02 10.36 -18.01
C SER A 509 -24.74 9.68 -18.50
N SER A 510 -24.79 8.36 -18.72
CA SER A 510 -23.64 7.56 -19.15
C SER A 510 -23.19 7.94 -20.56
N ILE A 511 -24.13 8.09 -21.50
CA ILE A 511 -23.81 8.49 -22.88
C ILE A 511 -23.26 9.91 -22.94
N MET A 512 -23.78 10.84 -22.13
CA MET A 512 -23.23 12.19 -22.02
C MET A 512 -21.80 12.20 -21.47
N LYS A 513 -21.53 11.48 -20.38
CA LYS A 513 -20.18 11.38 -19.78
C LYS A 513 -19.18 10.79 -20.76
N MET A 514 -19.56 9.71 -21.44
CA MET A 514 -18.76 9.09 -22.51
C MET A 514 -18.47 10.10 -23.64
N LEU A 515 -19.50 10.78 -24.17
CA LEU A 515 -19.33 11.79 -25.21
C LEU A 515 -18.39 12.93 -24.74
N GLY A 516 -18.53 13.38 -23.49
CA GLY A 516 -17.66 14.39 -22.88
C GLY A 516 -16.19 13.99 -22.89
N ARG A 517 -15.87 12.75 -22.48
CA ARG A 517 -14.50 12.18 -22.53
C ARG A 517 -13.97 12.11 -23.97
N MET A 518 -14.82 11.76 -24.93
CA MET A 518 -14.42 11.68 -26.34
C MET A 518 -14.15 13.05 -26.96
N VAL A 519 -14.89 14.08 -26.55
CA VAL A 519 -14.66 15.47 -26.96
C VAL A 519 -13.38 16.01 -26.35
N ASP A 520 -13.19 15.82 -25.03
CA ASP A 520 -12.00 16.30 -24.30
C ASP A 520 -10.70 15.66 -24.81
N SER A 521 -10.74 14.36 -25.15
CA SER A 521 -9.62 13.66 -25.80
C SER A 521 -9.39 14.04 -27.28
N GLY A 522 -10.23 14.91 -27.85
CA GLY A 522 -10.14 15.32 -29.26
C GLY A 522 -10.53 14.22 -30.27
N LEU A 523 -11.08 13.10 -29.81
CA LEU A 523 -11.50 11.98 -30.66
C LEU A 523 -12.78 12.30 -31.43
N VAL A 524 -13.71 13.04 -30.82
CA VAL A 524 -14.99 13.44 -31.42
C VAL A 524 -15.00 14.93 -31.73
N LYS A 525 -15.46 15.27 -32.93
CA LYS A 525 -15.53 16.65 -33.45
C LYS A 525 -16.97 17.18 -33.37
N PRO A 526 -17.18 18.51 -33.36
CA PRO A 526 -18.51 19.12 -33.31
C PRO A 526 -19.51 18.54 -34.33
N ILE A 527 -19.05 18.28 -35.56
CA ILE A 527 -19.88 17.75 -36.65
C ILE A 527 -20.48 16.37 -36.33
N ASP A 528 -19.83 15.57 -35.49
CA ASP A 528 -20.24 14.20 -35.17
C ASP A 528 -21.49 14.15 -34.28
N TYR A 529 -21.81 15.24 -33.57
CA TYR A 529 -22.96 15.33 -32.66
C TYR A 529 -23.73 16.65 -32.76
N GLU A 530 -23.54 17.41 -33.85
CA GLU A 530 -24.15 18.73 -34.05
C GLU A 530 -25.69 18.69 -33.99
N SER A 531 -26.32 17.59 -34.38
CA SER A 531 -27.78 17.41 -34.29
C SER A 531 -28.31 17.52 -32.85
N TYR A 532 -27.48 17.24 -31.85
CA TYR A 532 -27.83 17.34 -30.43
C TYR A 532 -27.48 18.70 -29.81
N TYR A 533 -26.82 19.61 -30.54
CA TYR A 533 -26.41 20.92 -30.05
C TYR A 533 -27.56 21.69 -29.39
N SER A 534 -28.71 21.78 -30.05
CA SER A 534 -29.87 22.54 -29.53
C SER A 534 -30.39 21.97 -28.22
N LYS A 535 -30.41 20.64 -28.09
CA LYS A 535 -30.79 19.94 -26.85
C LYS A 535 -29.80 20.25 -25.73
N LEU A 536 -28.51 20.01 -25.97
CA LEU A 536 -27.44 20.27 -24.99
C LEU A 536 -27.44 21.73 -24.52
N LEU A 537 -27.62 22.69 -25.43
CA LEU A 537 -27.67 24.11 -25.10
C LEU A 537 -28.87 24.46 -24.20
N ILE A 538 -30.07 23.94 -24.52
CA ILE A 538 -31.28 24.22 -23.75
C ILE A 538 -31.16 23.63 -22.35
N GLU A 539 -30.69 22.39 -22.24
CA GLU A 539 -30.48 21.71 -20.95
C GLU A 539 -29.42 22.42 -20.11
N ALA A 540 -28.29 22.81 -20.70
CA ALA A 540 -27.26 23.58 -20.02
C ALA A 540 -27.78 24.93 -19.50
N LYS A 541 -28.60 25.65 -20.30
CA LYS A 541 -29.25 26.89 -19.86
C LYS A 541 -30.23 26.66 -18.72
N GLN A 542 -30.97 25.56 -18.76
CA GLN A 542 -31.90 25.22 -17.69
C GLN A 542 -31.13 24.87 -16.40
N GLU A 543 -30.06 24.10 -16.50
CA GLU A 543 -29.23 23.73 -15.37
C GLU A 543 -28.53 24.96 -14.76
N LEU A 544 -28.04 25.88 -15.60
CA LEU A 544 -27.44 27.13 -15.14
C LEU A 544 -28.46 28.05 -14.45
N ARG A 545 -29.72 28.03 -14.91
CA ARG A 545 -30.81 28.73 -14.20
C ARG A 545 -31.09 28.10 -12.85
N LYS A 546 -31.10 26.76 -12.73
CA LYS A 546 -31.25 26.08 -11.44
C LYS A 546 -30.11 26.44 -10.49
N GLN A 547 -28.86 26.41 -10.97
CA GLN A 547 -27.68 26.86 -10.24
C GLN A 547 -27.85 28.29 -9.73
N SER A 548 -28.23 29.23 -10.60
CA SER A 548 -28.46 30.63 -10.24
C SER A 548 -29.59 30.83 -9.22
N ILE A 549 -30.67 30.03 -9.32
CA ILE A 549 -31.78 30.07 -8.36
C ILE A 549 -31.33 29.53 -7.00
N ALA A 550 -30.59 28.41 -6.99
CA ALA A 550 -30.05 27.82 -5.77
C ALA A 550 -29.09 28.78 -5.07
N GLU A 551 -28.19 29.42 -5.81
CA GLU A 551 -27.27 30.44 -5.29
C GLU A 551 -28.03 31.63 -4.68
N LYS A 552 -29.04 32.18 -5.38
CA LYS A 552 -29.87 33.27 -4.85
C LYS A 552 -30.61 32.86 -3.58
N LYS A 553 -31.20 31.66 -3.55
CA LYS A 553 -31.86 31.12 -2.34
C LYS A 553 -30.88 31.03 -1.17
N ARG A 554 -29.66 30.52 -1.40
CA ARG A 554 -28.60 30.47 -0.40
C ARG A 554 -28.20 31.87 0.08
N SER A 555 -28.01 32.83 -0.81
CA SER A 555 -27.67 34.21 -0.43
C SER A 555 -28.78 34.90 0.37
N ILE A 556 -30.04 34.69 -0.01
CA ILE A 556 -31.20 35.22 0.74
C ILE A 556 -31.24 34.59 2.13
N ALA A 557 -31.13 33.27 2.23
CA ALA A 557 -31.11 32.56 3.50
C ALA A 557 -29.97 33.07 4.42
N LYS A 558 -28.74 33.20 3.90
CA LYS A 558 -27.60 33.76 4.65
C LYS A 558 -27.86 35.20 5.11
N ALA A 559 -28.47 36.03 4.25
CA ALA A 559 -28.81 37.40 4.60
C ALA A 559 -29.93 37.50 5.64
N GLU A 560 -30.92 36.60 5.61
CA GLU A 560 -31.97 36.52 6.63
C GLU A 560 -31.43 36.00 7.97
N GLU A 561 -30.59 34.97 7.94
CA GLU A 561 -29.93 34.41 9.12
C GLU A 561 -29.00 35.43 9.81
N SER A 562 -28.30 36.27 9.02
CA SER A 562 -27.44 37.35 9.55
C SER A 562 -28.19 38.41 10.37
N LYS A 563 -29.53 38.46 10.28
CA LYS A 563 -30.40 39.40 11.01
C LYS A 563 -30.98 38.82 12.29
N LEU A 564 -30.74 37.53 12.58
CA LEU A 564 -31.23 36.88 13.80
C LEU A 564 -30.22 37.07 14.94
N ASP A 565 -30.69 37.55 16.10
CA ASP A 565 -29.86 37.73 17.31
C ASP A 565 -29.36 36.39 17.87
N ASN A 566 -30.14 35.31 17.69
CA ASN A 566 -29.76 33.93 18.00
C ASN A 566 -29.75 33.12 16.71
N LYS A 567 -28.55 32.81 16.19
CA LYS A 567 -28.39 31.97 15.01
C LYS A 567 -28.79 30.52 15.36
N PRO A 568 -29.83 29.94 14.74
CA PRO A 568 -30.10 28.52 14.92
C PRO A 568 -28.91 27.71 14.41
N VAL A 569 -28.56 26.61 15.09
CA VAL A 569 -27.61 25.62 14.55
C VAL A 569 -28.22 25.10 13.25
N SER A 570 -27.65 25.48 12.11
CA SER A 570 -28.26 25.20 10.82
C SER A 570 -28.29 23.69 10.54
N TYR A 571 -29.46 23.17 10.17
CA TYR A 571 -29.62 21.87 9.50
C TYR A 571 -29.07 21.89 8.05
N LEU A 572 -28.72 23.08 7.54
CA LEU A 572 -27.96 23.31 6.32
C LEU A 572 -26.51 23.59 6.72
N GLY A 573 -25.74 22.51 6.91
CA GLY A 573 -24.42 22.49 7.52
C GLY A 573 -23.48 23.61 7.07
N THR A 574 -22.82 24.17 8.08
CA THR A 574 -21.44 24.66 8.10
C THR A 574 -20.93 25.45 6.89
N ASP A 575 -20.46 26.68 7.14
CA ASP A 575 -19.64 27.52 6.24
C ASP A 575 -18.29 26.85 5.83
N THR A 576 -18.14 25.53 5.99
CA THR A 576 -16.87 24.79 5.97
C THR A 576 -16.62 24.00 4.69
N ASP A 577 -17.62 23.76 3.85
CA ASP A 577 -17.45 22.88 2.70
C ASP A 577 -17.10 23.68 1.45
N LYS A 578 -15.94 23.38 0.86
CA LYS A 578 -15.57 23.83 -0.49
C LYS A 578 -16.75 23.54 -1.42
N ASP A 579 -17.15 24.50 -2.26
CA ASP A 579 -18.24 24.28 -3.21
C ASP A 579 -17.96 22.99 -3.99
N LYS A 580 -18.93 22.06 -4.05
CA LYS A 580 -18.77 20.79 -4.78
C LYS A 580 -18.79 20.98 -6.30
N GLY A 581 -19.06 22.20 -6.76
CA GLY A 581 -19.24 22.51 -8.17
C GLY A 581 -20.56 21.98 -8.71
N ASN A 582 -20.67 22.04 -10.03
CA ASN A 582 -21.77 21.46 -10.77
C ASN A 582 -21.19 20.62 -11.93
N ALA A 583 -21.16 19.31 -11.73
CA ALA A 583 -20.58 18.36 -12.66
C ALA A 583 -21.33 18.35 -14.00
N ASP A 584 -22.66 18.46 -13.98
CA ASP A 584 -23.49 18.52 -15.18
C ASP A 584 -23.15 19.76 -16.02
N LEU A 585 -23.07 20.94 -15.39
CA LEU A 585 -22.68 22.16 -16.09
C LEU A 585 -21.26 22.06 -16.64
N SER A 586 -20.34 21.47 -15.89
CA SER A 586 -18.97 21.23 -16.36
C SER A 586 -18.97 20.33 -17.60
N LEU A 587 -19.78 19.27 -17.60
CA LEU A 587 -19.94 18.36 -18.73
C LEU A 587 -20.58 19.04 -19.95
N TYR A 588 -21.67 19.80 -19.75
CA TYR A 588 -22.27 20.60 -20.83
C TYR A 588 -21.30 21.62 -21.40
N ALA A 589 -20.48 22.26 -20.55
CA ALA A 589 -19.46 23.20 -21.00
C ALA A 589 -18.43 22.52 -21.91
N THR A 590 -17.93 21.34 -21.53
CA THR A 590 -17.03 20.53 -22.37
C THR A 590 -17.66 20.18 -23.71
N LEU A 591 -18.94 19.80 -23.73
CA LEU A 591 -19.66 19.44 -24.96
C LEU A 591 -20.03 20.64 -25.84
N LEU A 592 -20.24 21.83 -25.27
CA LEU A 592 -20.67 23.00 -26.02
C LEU A 592 -19.51 23.88 -26.49
N LEU A 593 -18.39 23.89 -25.76
CA LEU A 593 -17.21 24.69 -26.07
C LEU A 593 -16.67 24.50 -27.50
N PRO A 594 -16.66 23.30 -28.09
CA PRO A 594 -16.22 23.12 -29.47
C PRO A 594 -17.06 23.89 -30.51
N PHE A 595 -18.29 24.29 -30.18
CA PHE A 595 -19.16 25.13 -31.02
C PHE A 595 -18.96 26.63 -30.83
N TRP A 596 -17.98 27.05 -30.02
CA TRP A 596 -17.73 28.45 -29.67
C TRP A 596 -17.69 29.39 -30.88
N GLU A 597 -16.97 29.01 -31.95
CA GLU A 597 -16.80 29.85 -33.14
C GLU A 597 -18.01 29.84 -34.07
N THR A 598 -18.79 28.75 -34.06
CA THR A 598 -19.87 28.52 -35.03
C THR A 598 -21.25 28.85 -34.49
N LYS A 599 -21.42 28.85 -33.17
CA LYS A 599 -22.71 29.07 -32.50
C LYS A 599 -22.60 30.20 -31.45
N PRO A 600 -23.14 31.40 -31.73
CA PRO A 600 -22.99 32.58 -30.87
C PRO A 600 -23.54 32.44 -29.44
N ALA A 601 -24.39 31.44 -29.17
CA ALA A 601 -25.01 31.25 -27.86
C ALA A 601 -24.09 30.56 -26.83
N VAL A 602 -22.97 29.98 -27.25
CA VAL A 602 -22.04 29.24 -26.37
C VAL A 602 -21.23 30.21 -25.50
N GLN A 603 -20.68 31.27 -26.10
CA GLN A 603 -19.88 32.24 -25.36
C GLN A 603 -20.64 32.87 -24.18
N PRO A 604 -21.86 33.42 -24.36
CA PRO A 604 -22.63 33.97 -23.23
C PRO A 604 -22.95 32.96 -22.13
N LEU A 605 -23.11 31.68 -22.46
CA LEU A 605 -23.37 30.62 -21.48
C LEU A 605 -22.14 30.41 -20.58
N LEU A 606 -20.96 30.23 -21.17
CA LEU A 606 -19.73 30.03 -20.41
C LEU A 606 -19.32 31.28 -19.63
N GLU A 607 -19.56 32.48 -20.19
CA GLU A 607 -19.39 33.73 -19.45
C GLU A 607 -20.33 33.85 -18.24
N GLN A 608 -21.55 33.31 -18.32
CA GLN A 608 -22.45 33.24 -17.17
C GLN A 608 -21.97 32.23 -16.14
N MET A 609 -21.42 31.09 -16.55
CA MET A 609 -20.79 30.13 -15.64
C MET A 609 -19.60 30.73 -14.91
N LEU A 610 -18.76 31.55 -15.57
CA LEU A 610 -17.69 32.30 -14.91
C LEU A 610 -18.18 33.37 -13.92
N LYS A 611 -19.45 33.77 -14.01
CA LYS A 611 -20.10 34.74 -13.10
C LYS A 611 -20.86 34.07 -11.96
N SER A 612 -20.91 32.74 -11.91
CA SER A 612 -21.52 31.97 -10.82
C SER A 612 -20.87 32.29 -9.47
N ASN A 613 -21.65 32.20 -8.39
CA ASN A 613 -21.13 32.30 -7.03
C ASN A 613 -20.47 30.99 -6.56
N ASP A 614 -20.68 29.88 -7.27
CA ASP A 614 -20.01 28.60 -7.04
C ASP A 614 -18.56 28.67 -7.53
N LYS A 615 -17.63 28.61 -6.58
CA LYS A 615 -16.20 28.80 -6.82
C LYS A 615 -15.62 27.65 -7.64
N GLN A 616 -16.07 26.41 -7.41
CA GLN A 616 -15.55 25.24 -8.12
C GLN A 616 -16.04 25.21 -9.56
N LEU A 617 -17.31 25.53 -9.81
CA LEU A 617 -17.85 25.66 -11.17
C LEU A 617 -17.08 26.73 -11.96
N LYS A 618 -16.83 27.88 -11.34
CA LYS A 618 -16.04 28.96 -11.93
C LYS A 618 -14.61 28.53 -12.22
N PHE A 619 -13.98 27.82 -11.28
CA PHE A 619 -12.62 27.30 -11.42
C PHE A 619 -12.52 26.31 -12.59
N ASN A 620 -13.40 25.31 -12.63
CA ASN A 620 -13.45 24.31 -13.70
C ASN A 620 -13.71 24.95 -15.06
N THR A 621 -14.62 25.93 -15.14
CA THR A 621 -14.92 26.67 -16.38
C THR A 621 -13.70 27.47 -16.86
N MET A 622 -12.98 28.13 -15.95
CA MET A 622 -11.74 28.84 -16.28
C MET A 622 -10.68 27.88 -16.83
N LEU A 623 -10.46 26.74 -16.18
CA LEU A 623 -9.50 25.73 -16.64
C LEU A 623 -9.87 25.18 -18.03
N LEU A 624 -11.16 24.89 -18.25
CA LEU A 624 -11.65 24.41 -19.54
C LEU A 624 -11.37 25.41 -20.67
N LEU A 625 -11.63 26.71 -20.44
CA LEU A 625 -11.32 27.77 -21.41
C LEU A 625 -9.82 27.91 -21.64
N MET A 626 -9.02 27.81 -20.58
CA MET A 626 -7.56 27.87 -20.66
C MET A 626 -6.99 26.73 -21.51
N ASP A 627 -7.45 25.50 -21.28
CA ASP A 627 -6.99 24.30 -22.01
C ASP A 627 -7.31 24.39 -23.51
N ASN A 628 -8.45 25.02 -23.84
CA ASN A 628 -8.91 25.22 -25.21
C ASN A 628 -8.45 26.56 -25.83
N LYS A 629 -7.53 27.29 -25.17
CA LYS A 629 -6.98 28.59 -25.63
C LYS A 629 -8.07 29.63 -25.93
N LYS A 630 -9.16 29.61 -25.18
CA LYS A 630 -10.25 30.59 -25.25
C LYS A 630 -10.03 31.74 -24.25
N PRO A 631 -10.55 32.95 -24.55
CA PRO A 631 -10.42 34.07 -23.64
C PRO A 631 -11.20 33.81 -22.35
N TYR A 632 -10.59 34.19 -21.23
CA TYR A 632 -11.21 34.26 -19.91
C TYR A 632 -10.72 35.53 -19.21
N PRO A 633 -11.43 36.06 -18.20
CA PRO A 633 -10.98 37.24 -17.49
C PRO A 633 -9.64 37.02 -16.77
N ASP A 634 -8.62 37.81 -17.09
CA ASP A 634 -7.27 37.72 -16.49
C ASP A 634 -7.29 37.87 -14.95
N THR A 635 -8.33 38.51 -14.42
CA THR A 635 -8.55 38.67 -12.98
C THR A 635 -8.78 37.36 -12.26
N LEU A 636 -9.22 36.30 -12.94
CA LEU A 636 -9.52 35.00 -12.32
C LEU A 636 -8.27 34.29 -11.79
N MET A 637 -7.12 34.43 -12.47
CA MET A 637 -5.86 33.85 -12.00
C MET A 637 -5.47 34.45 -10.65
N LYS A 638 -5.57 35.79 -10.54
CA LYS A 638 -5.30 36.50 -9.28
C LYS A 638 -6.34 36.17 -8.21
N TYR A 639 -7.60 36.00 -8.60
CA TYR A 639 -8.70 35.64 -7.71
C TYR A 639 -8.44 34.28 -7.04
N PHE A 640 -8.24 33.22 -7.83
CA PHE A 640 -8.04 31.86 -7.29
C PHE A 640 -6.70 31.70 -6.58
N ALA A 641 -5.61 32.29 -7.10
CA ALA A 641 -4.34 32.28 -6.39
C ALA A 641 -4.39 33.06 -5.06
N GLY A 642 -5.30 34.03 -4.93
CA GLY A 642 -5.54 34.75 -3.68
C GLY A 642 -6.33 33.96 -2.64
N MET A 643 -7.03 32.90 -3.05
CA MET A 643 -7.88 32.08 -2.19
C MET A 643 -7.09 30.91 -1.63
N GLU A 644 -7.00 30.81 -0.30
CA GLU A 644 -6.24 29.75 0.38
C GLU A 644 -6.71 28.35 -0.03
N GLU A 645 -8.01 28.17 -0.30
CA GLU A 645 -8.59 26.87 -0.66
C GLU A 645 -8.37 26.44 -2.14
N TYR A 646 -7.87 27.33 -3.00
CA TYR A 646 -7.62 27.05 -4.44
C TYR A 646 -6.18 27.34 -4.88
N ARG A 647 -5.38 28.02 -4.06
CA ARG A 647 -4.05 28.49 -4.45
C ARG A 647 -3.11 27.36 -4.85
N TYR A 648 -2.99 26.32 -4.02
CA TYR A 648 -2.14 25.16 -4.31
C TYR A 648 -2.72 24.31 -5.46
N GLU A 649 -4.04 24.07 -5.51
CA GLU A 649 -4.69 23.38 -6.63
C GLU A 649 -4.38 24.07 -7.97
N LEU A 650 -4.45 25.41 -8.02
CA LEU A 650 -4.09 26.19 -9.21
C LEU A 650 -2.58 26.07 -9.53
N TYR A 651 -1.71 26.15 -8.53
CA TYR A 651 -0.26 25.95 -8.70
C TYR A 651 0.05 24.58 -9.30
N ALA A 652 -0.46 23.51 -8.68
CA ALA A 652 -0.27 22.13 -9.11
C ALA A 652 -0.82 21.89 -10.51
N THR A 653 -2.01 22.43 -10.82
CA THR A 653 -2.62 22.35 -12.15
C THR A 653 -1.77 23.03 -13.22
N LEU A 654 -1.27 24.25 -12.97
CA LEU A 654 -0.43 24.97 -13.92
C LEU A 654 0.94 24.31 -14.07
N LYS A 655 1.51 23.76 -13.00
CA LYS A 655 2.76 22.99 -13.05
C LYS A 655 2.61 21.75 -13.92
N ALA A 656 1.57 20.93 -13.71
CA ALA A 656 1.28 19.74 -14.51
C ALA A 656 1.10 20.08 -16.00
N LYS A 657 0.51 21.24 -16.31
CA LYS A 657 0.31 21.74 -17.69
C LYS A 657 1.53 22.46 -18.28
N ARG A 658 2.65 22.56 -17.54
CA ARG A 658 3.85 23.34 -17.91
C ARG A 658 3.56 24.82 -18.21
N GLN A 659 2.58 25.39 -17.50
CA GLN A 659 2.14 26.79 -17.62
C GLN A 659 2.36 27.58 -16.32
N LEU A 660 3.29 27.13 -15.46
CA LEU A 660 3.54 27.76 -14.15
C LEU A 660 3.92 29.25 -14.25
N ALA A 661 4.48 29.69 -15.39
CA ALA A 661 4.76 31.10 -15.66
C ALA A 661 3.51 32.01 -15.63
N LYS A 662 2.30 31.46 -15.74
CA LYS A 662 1.03 32.20 -15.59
C LYS A 662 0.59 32.38 -14.14
N PHE A 663 1.18 31.64 -13.21
CA PHE A 663 0.80 31.72 -11.80
C PHE A 663 1.24 33.07 -11.22
N PRO A 664 0.38 33.80 -10.48
CA PRO A 664 0.74 35.11 -9.96
C PRO A 664 1.93 35.07 -9.01
N ALA A 665 3.02 35.76 -9.36
CA ALA A 665 4.28 35.74 -8.61
C ALA A 665 4.13 36.12 -7.12
N GLN A 666 3.17 36.99 -6.79
CA GLN A 666 2.89 37.39 -5.40
C GLN A 666 2.53 36.20 -4.48
N TYR A 667 1.92 35.14 -5.02
CA TYR A 667 1.52 33.94 -4.28
C TYR A 667 2.45 32.76 -4.52
N ASN A 668 3.48 32.92 -5.38
CA ASN A 668 4.47 31.87 -5.66
C ASN A 668 5.56 31.89 -4.60
N ASN A 669 5.20 31.57 -3.36
CA ASN A 669 6.13 31.50 -2.24
C ASN A 669 5.73 30.35 -1.31
N HIS A 670 6.70 29.87 -0.54
CA HIS A 670 6.53 28.67 0.28
C HIS A 670 5.46 28.80 1.38
N LEU A 671 5.25 30.00 1.93
CA LEU A 671 4.28 30.19 3.02
C LEU A 671 2.84 30.16 2.49
N ASP A 672 2.58 30.89 1.41
CA ASP A 672 1.24 30.93 0.81
C ASP A 672 0.85 29.59 0.19
N LEU A 673 1.78 28.95 -0.55
CA LEU A 673 1.55 27.61 -1.12
C LEU A 673 1.48 26.54 -0.02
N GLY A 674 2.37 26.60 0.96
CA GLY A 674 2.42 25.65 2.06
C GLY A 674 1.17 25.64 2.91
N LYS A 675 0.67 26.82 3.27
CA LYS A 675 -0.59 26.91 4.01
C LYS A 675 -1.76 26.39 3.18
N SER A 676 -1.78 26.66 1.87
CA SER A 676 -2.84 26.18 0.97
C SER A 676 -2.83 24.65 0.82
N GLU A 677 -1.65 24.05 0.57
CA GLU A 677 -1.47 22.59 0.51
C GLU A 677 -1.88 21.92 1.83
N LEU A 678 -1.42 22.48 2.96
CA LEU A 678 -1.77 21.97 4.28
C LEU A 678 -3.29 21.93 4.46
N MET A 679 -3.99 23.02 4.13
CA MET A 679 -5.44 23.10 4.26
C MET A 679 -6.21 22.20 3.28
N GLU A 680 -5.64 21.86 2.13
CA GLU A 680 -6.22 20.88 1.19
C GLU A 680 -6.28 19.48 1.81
N LYS A 681 -5.32 19.13 2.69
CA LYS A 681 -5.31 17.83 3.39
C LYS A 681 -6.41 17.70 4.45
N VAL A 682 -7.15 18.78 4.77
CA VAL A 682 -8.23 18.73 5.77
C VAL A 682 -9.57 18.45 5.10
N THR A 683 -10.07 17.23 5.28
CA THR A 683 -11.38 16.81 4.78
C THR A 683 -12.52 17.12 5.76
N TYR A 684 -12.26 17.09 7.06
CA TYR A 684 -13.22 17.36 8.14
C TYR A 684 -12.57 18.18 9.26
N ASN A 685 -13.37 18.91 10.06
CA ASN A 685 -12.89 19.69 11.21
C ASN A 685 -11.76 20.67 10.88
N LYS A 686 -12.00 21.56 9.91
CA LYS A 686 -11.04 22.62 9.55
C LYS A 686 -10.57 23.39 10.78
N PRO A 687 -9.25 23.62 10.93
CA PRO A 687 -8.73 24.36 12.06
C PRO A 687 -9.27 25.78 12.06
N ASP A 688 -9.68 26.27 13.23
CA ASP A 688 -10.04 27.67 13.45
C ASP A 688 -8.87 28.61 13.11
N SER A 689 -7.65 28.20 13.48
CA SER A 689 -6.45 29.01 13.36
C SER A 689 -5.26 28.17 12.91
N VAL A 690 -4.48 28.67 11.94
CA VAL A 690 -3.19 28.11 11.50
C VAL A 690 -2.19 29.26 11.35
N ILE A 691 -1.09 29.21 12.11
CA ILE A 691 -0.10 30.30 12.21
C ILE A 691 1.30 29.73 12.00
N TYR A 692 2.07 30.34 11.10
CA TYR A 692 3.47 29.96 10.87
C TYR A 692 4.33 30.20 12.13
N LEU A 693 5.20 29.24 12.45
CA LEU A 693 6.14 29.31 13.57
C LEU A 693 7.57 29.59 13.07
N ASP A 694 8.17 28.59 12.45
CA ASP A 694 9.56 28.61 11.98
C ASP A 694 9.75 27.53 10.90
N ARG A 695 10.93 27.49 10.28
CA ARG A 695 11.33 26.42 9.36
C ARG A 695 12.68 25.84 9.77
N LEU A 696 12.86 24.55 9.58
CA LEU A 696 14.12 23.86 9.80
C LEU A 696 14.62 23.26 8.49
N GLN A 697 15.94 23.31 8.28
CA GLN A 697 16.58 22.63 7.15
C GLN A 697 16.55 21.12 7.40
N ALA A 698 16.24 20.37 6.35
CA ALA A 698 16.17 18.92 6.40
C ALA A 698 16.74 18.29 5.12
N THR A 699 17.31 17.11 5.28
CA THR A 699 17.79 16.29 4.17
C THR A 699 17.06 14.95 4.22
N TYR A 700 16.42 14.55 3.12
CA TYR A 700 15.78 13.25 2.99
C TYR A 700 16.10 12.63 1.62
N GLN A 701 16.64 11.40 1.63
CA GLN A 701 17.07 10.68 0.43
C GLN A 701 17.91 11.52 -0.55
N GLY A 702 18.86 12.31 -0.02
CA GLY A 702 19.76 13.15 -0.81
C GLY A 702 19.15 14.46 -1.33
N LYS A 703 17.90 14.79 -1.00
CA LYS A 703 17.28 16.08 -1.28
C LYS A 703 17.37 16.99 -0.07
N ASN A 704 17.83 18.22 -0.28
CA ASN A 704 17.93 19.26 0.75
C ASN A 704 16.78 20.25 0.58
N GLY A 705 16.11 20.58 1.68
CA GLY A 705 14.99 21.49 1.69
C GLY A 705 14.64 21.96 3.09
N PHE A 706 13.45 22.51 3.22
CA PHE A 706 12.90 23.00 4.48
C PHE A 706 11.64 22.22 4.87
N ILE A 707 11.51 21.97 6.16
CA ILE A 707 10.23 21.67 6.81
C ILE A 707 9.76 22.96 7.49
N TYR A 708 8.62 23.47 7.07
CA TYR A 708 7.93 24.60 7.68
C TYR A 708 7.02 24.08 8.78
N PHE A 709 7.05 24.72 9.94
CA PHE A 709 6.22 24.41 11.09
C PHE A 709 5.16 25.49 11.28
N TYR A 710 3.96 25.04 11.59
CA TYR A 710 2.80 25.85 11.91
C TYR A 710 2.25 25.40 13.25
N GLN A 711 1.62 26.32 13.97
CA GLN A 711 0.75 25.98 15.09
C GLN A 711 -0.70 26.10 14.66
N TYR A 712 -1.55 25.19 15.13
CA TYR A 712 -2.98 25.23 14.86
C TYR A 712 -3.85 24.92 16.08
N LYS A 713 -5.12 25.36 16.00
CA LYS A 713 -6.21 24.99 16.90
C LYS A 713 -7.40 24.49 16.09
N LEU A 714 -8.07 23.45 16.57
CA LEU A 714 -9.29 22.96 15.92
C LEU A 714 -10.46 23.88 16.23
N LYS A 715 -10.58 24.29 17.49
CA LYS A 715 -11.58 25.25 17.97
C LYS A 715 -10.92 26.45 18.64
N LYS A 716 -11.58 27.60 18.59
CA LYS A 716 -11.11 28.86 19.17
C LYS A 716 -10.80 28.75 20.67
N ASP A 717 -11.58 27.94 21.39
CA ASP A 717 -11.50 27.70 22.83
C ASP A 717 -10.57 26.55 23.23
N ASP A 718 -9.93 25.87 22.26
CA ASP A 718 -8.93 24.85 22.56
C ASP A 718 -7.78 25.45 23.38
N VAL A 719 -7.44 24.79 24.48
CA VAL A 719 -6.40 25.27 25.41
C VAL A 719 -5.01 25.15 24.79
N ASN A 720 -4.77 24.07 24.04
CA ASN A 720 -3.44 23.72 23.54
C ASN A 720 -3.31 24.01 22.04
N TRP A 721 -2.19 24.59 21.64
CA TRP A 721 -1.76 24.63 20.25
C TRP A 721 -1.16 23.28 19.86
N LYS A 722 -1.44 22.81 18.65
CA LYS A 722 -0.82 21.61 18.05
C LYS A 722 0.09 22.01 16.90
N LEU A 723 1.03 21.15 16.52
CA LEU A 723 1.93 21.37 15.39
C LEU A 723 1.36 20.85 14.07
N ALA A 724 1.57 21.59 13.00
CA ALA A 724 1.39 21.13 11.64
C ALA A 724 2.66 21.43 10.85
N THR A 725 2.88 20.67 9.79
CA THR A 725 4.12 20.73 9.01
C THR A 725 3.84 20.80 7.53
N VAL A 726 4.72 21.47 6.80
CA VAL A 726 4.75 21.50 5.33
C VAL A 726 6.18 21.23 4.88
N GLY A 727 6.37 20.28 3.99
CA GLY A 727 7.69 19.94 3.48
C GLY A 727 7.67 18.66 2.67
N LEU A 728 8.78 18.15 2.19
CA LEU A 728 10.08 18.79 2.07
C LEU A 728 10.03 19.81 0.93
N VAL A 729 10.05 21.09 1.27
CA VAL A 729 10.03 22.18 0.28
C VAL A 729 11.46 22.44 -0.20
N PRO A 730 11.74 22.51 -1.51
CA PRO A 730 13.06 22.83 -2.04
C PRO A 730 13.66 24.14 -1.50
N GLU A 731 14.99 24.24 -1.51
CA GLU A 731 15.68 25.48 -1.11
C GLU A 731 15.46 26.62 -2.11
N ASN A 732 15.16 26.28 -3.37
CA ASN A 732 14.85 27.27 -4.41
C ASN A 732 13.49 27.94 -4.12
N PRO A 733 13.44 29.26 -3.87
CA PRO A 733 12.20 29.96 -3.51
C PRO A 733 11.13 29.99 -4.63
N GLN A 734 11.47 29.56 -5.85
CA GLN A 734 10.52 29.43 -6.97
C GLN A 734 9.96 28.01 -7.14
N GLU A 735 10.44 27.06 -6.35
CA GLU A 735 10.02 25.65 -6.39
C GLU A 735 9.38 25.28 -5.07
N PHE A 736 8.19 24.67 -5.10
CA PHE A 736 7.47 24.32 -3.88
C PHE A 736 7.61 22.83 -3.49
N GLU A 737 7.80 21.96 -4.48
CA GLU A 737 7.85 20.51 -4.27
C GLU A 737 8.90 19.89 -5.20
N PHE A 738 9.58 18.84 -4.74
CA PHE A 738 10.45 18.04 -5.59
C PHE A 738 9.63 17.26 -6.61
N GLU A 739 10.10 17.20 -7.85
CA GLU A 739 9.58 16.22 -8.80
C GLU A 739 9.83 14.81 -8.24
N ALA A 740 8.76 14.06 -8.01
CA ALA A 740 8.89 12.63 -7.85
C ALA A 740 9.48 12.12 -9.17
N ALA A 741 10.70 11.55 -9.13
CA ALA A 741 11.16 10.71 -10.23
C ALA A 741 10.01 9.75 -10.53
N GLU A 742 9.61 9.58 -11.79
CA GLU A 742 8.55 8.66 -12.21
C GLU A 742 8.85 7.27 -11.63
N GLY A 743 8.36 7.05 -10.42
CA GLY A 743 8.54 5.85 -9.65
C GLY A 743 7.58 4.87 -10.26
N ARG A 744 8.13 3.75 -10.74
CA ARG A 744 7.41 2.57 -11.21
C ARG A 744 6.04 2.47 -10.52
N LYS A 745 4.96 2.44 -11.32
CA LYS A 745 3.65 1.99 -10.83
C LYS A 745 3.92 0.71 -10.01
N PRO A 746 3.42 0.61 -8.76
CA PRO A 746 3.58 -0.62 -8.00
C PRO A 746 3.05 -1.77 -8.86
N LEU A 747 3.93 -2.69 -9.22
CA LEU A 747 3.50 -3.99 -9.71
C LEU A 747 2.92 -4.69 -8.49
N LEU A 748 1.58 -4.74 -8.45
CA LEU A 748 0.68 -5.39 -7.48
C LEU A 748 0.08 -4.46 -6.40
N SER A 749 -1.26 -4.50 -6.36
CA SER A 749 -2.22 -3.82 -5.46
C SER A 749 -2.55 -2.34 -5.78
N ALA A 750 -3.34 -2.15 -6.83
CA ALA A 750 -4.03 -0.88 -7.15
C ALA A 750 -5.24 -0.56 -6.24
N SER A 751 -5.38 -1.22 -5.07
CA SER A 751 -6.55 -1.05 -4.19
C SER A 751 -6.24 -0.53 -2.79
N PHE A 752 -4.96 -0.26 -2.47
CA PHE A 752 -4.56 0.43 -1.23
C PHE A 752 -3.57 1.57 -1.46
N ALA A 753 -3.36 1.99 -2.71
CA ALA A 753 -2.61 3.20 -3.03
C ALA A 753 -3.48 4.44 -2.73
N SER A 754 -3.69 4.72 -1.45
CA SER A 754 -4.12 6.02 -0.98
C SER A 754 -3.07 7.05 -1.42
N PHE A 755 -3.42 7.77 -2.48
CA PHE A 755 -2.70 8.86 -3.12
C PHE A 755 -1.31 8.49 -3.65
N ASN A 756 -1.03 9.00 -4.85
CA ASN A 756 0.30 9.11 -5.42
C ASN A 756 1.10 10.10 -4.56
N SER A 757 1.44 9.70 -3.33
CA SER A 757 2.13 10.54 -2.36
C SER A 757 3.56 10.71 -2.86
N ASN A 758 3.90 11.94 -3.21
CA ASN A 758 5.26 12.32 -3.46
C ASN A 758 6.09 11.84 -2.26
N LYS A 759 7.07 10.94 -2.46
CA LYS A 759 7.86 10.38 -1.34
C LYS A 759 8.61 11.44 -0.53
N TYR A 760 8.72 12.66 -1.06
CA TYR A 760 9.30 13.83 -0.39
C TYR A 760 8.26 14.70 0.33
N ASP A 761 6.97 14.42 0.25
CA ASP A 761 5.90 15.16 0.93
C ASP A 761 5.82 14.73 2.40
N PHE A 762 6.01 15.67 3.31
CA PHE A 762 5.94 15.64 4.78
C PHE A 762 4.83 16.58 5.30
N THR A 763 3.97 17.11 4.42
CA THR A 763 2.90 18.03 4.79
C THR A 763 1.81 17.29 5.55
N SER A 764 1.52 17.71 6.79
CA SER A 764 0.54 17.05 7.67
C SER A 764 0.13 17.91 8.86
N PHE A 765 -1.09 17.69 9.37
CA PHE A 765 -1.44 18.06 10.74
C PHE A 765 -0.96 16.94 11.67
N THR A 766 -0.36 17.31 12.81
CA THR A 766 0.09 16.34 13.82
C THR A 766 -0.72 16.53 15.10
N ASP A 767 -0.75 15.52 15.96
CA ASP A 767 -1.34 15.61 17.29
C ASP A 767 -0.38 16.12 18.37
N THR A 768 0.86 16.45 17.97
CA THR A 768 1.90 16.98 18.88
C THR A 768 1.48 18.34 19.45
N LYS A 769 1.19 18.37 20.75
CA LYS A 769 0.86 19.59 21.50
C LYS A 769 2.13 20.40 21.78
N ILE A 770 2.06 21.71 21.55
CA ILE A 770 3.11 22.66 21.91
C ILE A 770 3.07 22.92 23.42
N LYS A 771 4.19 22.67 24.09
CA LYS A 771 4.35 22.91 25.52
C LYS A 771 4.90 24.32 25.75
N ALA A 772 4.21 25.12 26.54
CA ALA A 772 4.59 26.52 26.78
C ALA A 772 5.82 26.68 27.69
N ASP A 773 6.14 25.66 28.47
CA ASP A 773 7.25 25.62 29.43
C ASP A 773 8.57 25.11 28.82
N GLU A 774 8.56 24.60 27.59
CA GLU A 774 9.74 24.10 26.89
C GLU A 774 10.18 25.04 25.73
N PRO A 775 11.48 25.18 25.42
CA PRO A 775 11.93 26.00 24.30
C PRO A 775 11.38 25.51 22.95
N LEU A 776 10.70 26.37 22.19
CA LEU A 776 10.05 26.02 20.92
C LEU A 776 11.01 25.35 19.93
N ASN A 777 12.21 25.89 19.74
CA ASN A 777 13.21 25.33 18.81
C ASN A 777 13.57 23.87 19.15
N ALA A 778 13.62 23.51 20.45
CA ALA A 778 13.88 22.13 20.86
C ALA A 778 12.72 21.20 20.48
N GLN A 779 11.48 21.66 20.67
CA GLN A 779 10.27 20.93 20.27
C GLN A 779 10.22 20.73 18.74
N LEU A 780 10.52 21.75 17.94
CA LEU A 780 10.52 21.64 16.47
C LEU A 780 11.60 20.69 15.95
N LYS A 781 12.80 20.70 16.56
CA LYS A 781 13.88 19.77 16.21
C LYS A 781 13.52 18.33 16.56
N LEU A 782 12.85 18.12 17.69
CA LEU A 782 12.37 16.80 18.09
C LEU A 782 11.32 16.31 17.08
N GLU A 783 10.35 17.14 16.72
CA GLU A 783 9.32 16.79 15.74
C GLU A 783 9.92 16.48 14.36
N LEU A 784 10.86 17.31 13.89
CA LEU A 784 11.58 17.04 12.63
C LEU A 784 12.27 15.67 12.66
N LYS A 785 12.94 15.35 13.78
CA LYS A 785 13.61 14.06 13.94
C LYS A 785 12.60 12.91 13.89
N LYS A 786 11.49 13.00 14.62
CA LYS A 786 10.40 12.00 14.59
C LYS A 786 9.89 11.78 13.17
N MET A 787 9.62 12.86 12.43
CA MET A 787 9.14 12.79 11.04
C MET A 787 10.13 12.12 10.09
N LEU A 788 11.41 12.47 10.17
CA LEU A 788 12.43 11.87 9.32
C LEU A 788 12.68 10.40 9.68
N TYR A 789 12.72 10.07 10.97
CA TYR A 789 13.07 8.73 11.43
C TYR A 789 11.90 7.75 11.35
N SER A 790 10.64 8.22 11.47
CA SER A 790 9.46 7.37 11.25
C SER A 790 9.35 6.85 9.81
N ARG A 791 10.02 7.48 8.84
CA ARG A 791 10.15 6.98 7.45
C ARG A 791 11.22 5.90 7.29
N ARG A 792 12.03 5.64 8.31
CA ARG A 792 12.99 4.53 8.31
C ARG A 792 12.34 3.29 8.89
N ASN A 793 12.53 2.16 8.22
CA ASN A 793 11.76 0.95 8.54
C ASN A 793 12.01 0.44 9.97
N SER A 794 13.25 0.56 10.49
CA SER A 794 13.55 0.10 11.85
C SER A 794 13.02 1.03 12.96
N ALA A 795 12.82 2.31 12.66
CA ALA A 795 12.38 3.31 13.62
C ALA A 795 10.91 3.71 13.47
N LYS A 796 10.22 3.21 12.44
CA LYS A 796 8.79 3.47 12.18
C LYS A 796 7.92 3.22 13.42
N GLN A 797 8.10 2.09 14.11
CA GLN A 797 7.31 1.77 15.31
C GLN A 797 7.72 2.55 16.55
N PHE A 798 8.99 3.01 16.62
CA PHE A 798 9.48 3.81 17.74
C PHE A 798 8.96 5.25 17.68
N TYR A 799 8.85 5.84 16.48
CA TYR A 799 8.42 7.23 16.30
C TYR A 799 7.02 7.41 15.70
N GLY A 800 6.43 6.39 15.10
CA GLY A 800 5.18 6.49 14.34
C GLY A 800 3.90 6.43 15.16
N LYS A 801 3.99 6.12 16.46
CA LYS A 801 2.83 5.95 17.35
C LYS A 801 1.98 7.21 17.56
N ASP A 802 2.49 8.39 17.22
CA ASP A 802 1.73 9.65 17.37
C ASP A 802 0.73 9.88 16.22
N ASN A 803 0.70 9.03 15.18
CA ASN A 803 -0.15 9.18 13.98
C ASN A 803 -1.08 7.97 13.71
N GLU A 804 -1.15 6.98 14.62
CA GLU A 804 -2.21 5.98 14.56
C GLU A 804 -3.43 6.60 15.23
N ASP A 805 -4.49 6.85 14.45
CA ASP A 805 -5.83 7.02 15.00
C ASP A 805 -6.07 5.83 15.94
N ASP A 806 -6.27 6.11 17.23
CA ASP A 806 -6.75 5.15 18.24
C ASP A 806 -8.10 4.59 17.78
N TYR A 807 -8.09 3.61 16.89
CA TYR A 807 -9.13 2.59 16.79
C TYR A 807 -8.66 1.39 17.62
N GLU A 808 -8.63 1.57 18.93
CA GLU A 808 -8.73 0.47 19.89
C GLU A 808 -10.22 0.07 20.00
N ASP A 809 -10.63 -0.90 19.18
CA ASP A 809 -11.46 -2.09 19.52
C ASP A 809 -11.97 -2.81 18.27
#